data_AF-A0A5A8D4P9-F1
#
_entry.id   AF-A0A5A8D4P9-F1
#
_cell.length_a   1.000
_cell.length_b   1.000
_cell.length_c   1.000
_cell.angle_alpha   90.00
_cell.angle_beta   90.00
_cell.angle_gamma   90.00
#
_symmetry.space_group_name_H-M   'P 1'
#
loop_
_entity.id
_entity.type
_entity.pdbx_description
1 polymer ?
#
loop_
_entity_poly.entity_id
_entity_poly.type
_entity_poly.pdbx_seq_one_letter_code
_entity_poly.pdbx_strand_id
1 'polypeptide(L)'
;MEFVRGETDLFDYLNHMLKKRIMIIDGAMGTMIQVSRAATSVVPSNTARIGPSREQRQFDEAAFRGERFADYDRDIQGNNDVLSLTQPDAIREIHTQYLEAGADFVETNTFSGTTIAQADYGMEDLVHELNVEALMEGGVDVILVETIFDTLHAKAALLCRGRGLGGRPQAPVFVSGTIVDQSGRTLSGQTGEAFFTSIRHASLRGPAPTAPRDQQMKPFMGGTSRHSPRALLNLAGGCCGSTPDHIAAVAAAMEGMPPREWKPWEPRMMLSGLEHLCVDFATIGFVNIGERCNIAGSRKFKRLILNGDYAAAMDVARAQVEDGAQVIDINLDDGMLDGYKAMGKFLRIASTEPDIARVPFMVDSSKFEIVEYGLKNTQGKCIVNSISLKVGEEEFIRQARVVKRFGAAVVLMAFDEDGQAASEEDKIRICKRSYDLITGPKVGFPPEDIIFDPNILTIATGMDEHNRYAPGLYQLQSRASRRSARTSSPKGLDPDTDDDSMFRGQGAPRHVKGDVHDIGKKHPQLCRAPHAAAYVGLEHHSFQAWELRGKYPNRGYPGIFKDATVGAEAKKLFDEATEMLERAFTEGWLTAAGVVGMFPANSDGDDILVFPDEAAREAGAAADRLCGLRQQAEKETEDPYLCQSDFVAPVGSGVKDHVGGFAVAIFGAEAKCEEFLADHDDYSRILLQALADRLAEAFAEKLHQDMRRETWGYAPAEDLSPDDLLKCKYQGIRPAPGYPTQPDHTEKRTLWKLLGAEERAGIQADRVPRHVPPAAVSALVFADPGSQYFAVGNIDRDQVKDYAAPARDVGIGPASGI
;
A
#
# COMPACT_ATOMS: atom_id res chain seq x y z
N MET A 1 -13.10 -6.34 -39.68
CA MET A 1 -13.50 -7.54 -38.94
C MET A 1 -14.99 -7.41 -38.76
N GLU A 2 -15.76 -8.27 -39.39
CA GLU A 2 -17.22 -8.32 -39.24
C GLU A 2 -17.51 -9.37 -38.17
N PHE A 3 -18.43 -9.09 -37.23
CA PHE A 3 -18.76 -10.05 -36.18
C PHE A 3 -19.78 -11.06 -36.70
N VAL A 4 -19.38 -12.33 -36.74
CA VAL A 4 -20.28 -13.45 -37.06
C VAL A 4 -20.42 -14.33 -35.81
N ARG A 5 -21.63 -14.37 -35.24
CA ARG A 5 -21.93 -15.12 -34.02
C ARG A 5 -21.60 -16.60 -34.23
N GLY A 6 -20.79 -17.18 -33.34
CA GLY A 6 -20.36 -18.58 -33.39
C GLY A 6 -19.10 -18.84 -34.23
N GLU A 7 -18.66 -17.90 -35.06
CA GLU A 7 -17.42 -18.01 -35.85
C GLU A 7 -16.33 -17.05 -35.38
N THR A 8 -16.73 -15.84 -34.98
CA THR A 8 -15.83 -14.80 -34.50
C THR A 8 -15.70 -14.86 -32.99
N ASP A 9 -14.46 -14.88 -32.48
CA ASP A 9 -14.22 -14.68 -31.04
C ASP A 9 -14.66 -13.27 -30.65
N LEU A 10 -15.74 -13.18 -29.85
CA LEU A 10 -16.35 -11.92 -29.47
C LEU A 10 -15.37 -11.01 -28.73
N PHE A 11 -14.47 -11.59 -27.94
CA PHE A 11 -13.49 -10.83 -27.18
C PHE A 11 -12.45 -10.18 -28.09
N ASP A 12 -11.96 -10.92 -29.09
CA ASP A 12 -11.06 -10.38 -30.12
C ASP A 12 -11.75 -9.30 -30.96
N TYR A 13 -13.03 -9.51 -31.30
CA TYR A 13 -13.84 -8.49 -31.97
C TYR A 13 -13.97 -7.21 -31.15
N LEU A 14 -14.37 -7.31 -29.88
CA LEU A 14 -14.53 -6.15 -29.00
C LEU A 14 -13.21 -5.40 -28.81
N ASN A 15 -12.10 -6.11 -28.56
CA ASN A 15 -10.78 -5.48 -28.47
C ASN A 15 -10.37 -4.78 -29.77
N HIS A 16 -10.68 -5.37 -30.92
CA HIS A 16 -10.41 -4.77 -32.22
C HIS A 16 -11.21 -3.49 -32.41
N MET A 17 -12.50 -3.50 -32.05
CA MET A 17 -13.39 -2.36 -32.22
C MET A 17 -13.06 -1.21 -31.26
N LEU A 18 -12.80 -1.50 -29.98
CA LEU A 18 -12.47 -0.50 -28.97
C LEU A 18 -11.11 0.18 -29.16
N LYS A 19 -10.20 -0.45 -29.94
CA LYS A 19 -8.95 0.17 -30.40
C LYS A 19 -9.15 1.07 -31.61
N LYS A 20 -10.23 0.88 -32.37
CA LYS A 20 -10.52 1.63 -33.60
C LYS A 20 -11.41 2.84 -33.38
N ARG A 21 -12.40 2.72 -32.50
CA ARG A 21 -13.37 3.78 -32.19
C ARG A 21 -13.93 3.65 -30.79
N ILE A 22 -14.52 4.74 -30.30
CA ILE A 22 -15.37 4.72 -29.12
C ILE A 22 -16.67 4.00 -29.48
N MET A 23 -17.05 2.99 -28.69
CA MET A 23 -18.34 2.30 -28.85
C MET A 23 -19.41 2.96 -27.98
N ILE A 24 -20.68 2.77 -28.35
CA ILE A 24 -21.83 3.41 -27.68
C ILE A 24 -22.66 2.36 -26.95
N ILE A 25 -22.91 2.56 -25.66
CA ILE A 25 -23.94 1.83 -24.88
C ILE A 25 -25.20 2.71 -24.80
N ASP A 26 -26.35 2.08 -24.61
CA ASP A 26 -27.66 2.73 -24.65
C ASP A 26 -27.90 3.68 -23.45
N GLY A 27 -29.16 4.10 -23.31
CA GLY A 27 -29.64 5.00 -22.25
C GLY A 27 -30.54 4.28 -21.26
N ALA A 28 -31.22 5.03 -20.39
CA ALA A 28 -32.01 4.43 -19.33
C ALA A 28 -33.30 3.75 -19.83
N MET A 29 -33.36 2.42 -19.70
CA MET A 29 -34.60 1.63 -19.86
C MET A 29 -35.72 2.13 -18.94
N GLY A 30 -35.42 2.31 -17.66
CA GLY A 30 -36.38 2.80 -16.67
C GLY A 30 -36.95 4.18 -17.01
N THR A 31 -36.16 5.09 -17.59
CA THR A 31 -36.64 6.38 -18.06
C THR A 31 -37.61 6.23 -19.23
N MET A 32 -37.33 5.35 -20.19
CA MET A 32 -38.26 5.10 -21.32
C MET A 32 -39.57 4.46 -20.86
N ILE A 33 -39.51 3.57 -19.87
CA ILE A 33 -40.71 2.99 -19.22
C ILE A 33 -41.47 4.07 -18.43
N GLN A 34 -40.80 4.99 -17.74
CA GLN A 34 -41.43 6.02 -16.89
C GLN A 34 -41.92 7.27 -17.64
N VAL A 35 -41.28 7.68 -18.74
CA VAL A 35 -41.73 8.81 -19.58
C VAL A 35 -43.15 8.54 -20.10
N SER A 36 -43.54 7.28 -20.20
CA SER A 36 -44.91 6.87 -20.46
C SER A 36 -45.94 7.18 -19.36
N ARG A 37 -45.51 7.50 -18.13
CA ARG A 37 -46.38 7.81 -16.97
C ARG A 37 -46.76 9.30 -16.83
N ALA A 38 -45.99 10.22 -17.39
CA ALA A 38 -46.02 11.64 -16.99
C ALA A 38 -47.13 12.51 -17.63
N ALA A 39 -48.15 11.92 -18.27
CA ALA A 39 -49.23 12.70 -18.89
C ALA A 39 -50.34 13.18 -17.91
N THR A 40 -50.23 12.94 -16.59
CA THR A 40 -51.31 13.26 -15.63
C THR A 40 -50.95 14.15 -14.43
N SER A 41 -49.72 14.65 -14.29
CA SER A 41 -49.44 15.66 -13.26
C SER A 41 -48.28 16.60 -13.61
N VAL A 42 -48.52 17.87 -13.32
CA VAL A 42 -47.71 19.07 -13.57
C VAL A 42 -46.20 18.83 -13.40
N VAL A 43 -45.44 18.92 -14.50
CA VAL A 43 -43.96 19.02 -14.48
C VAL A 43 -43.55 20.49 -14.65
N PRO A 44 -42.60 21.03 -13.86
CA PRO A 44 -42.05 22.37 -14.06
C PRO A 44 -41.36 22.51 -15.43
N SER A 45 -41.58 23.66 -16.05
CA SER A 45 -41.32 23.99 -17.46
C SER A 45 -39.84 24.06 -17.86
N ASN A 46 -39.13 22.93 -17.97
CA ASN A 46 -37.82 22.93 -18.65
C ASN A 46 -37.47 21.70 -19.50
N THR A 47 -38.43 20.80 -19.78
CA THR A 47 -38.26 19.62 -20.66
C THR A 47 -39.00 19.78 -22.01
N ALA A 48 -39.04 21.00 -22.56
CA ALA A 48 -39.63 21.25 -23.87
C ALA A 48 -38.62 20.99 -24.99
N ARG A 49 -38.49 19.72 -25.42
CA ARG A 49 -38.05 19.27 -26.76
C ARG A 49 -38.02 17.73 -26.78
N ILE A 50 -39.20 17.10 -26.74
CA ILE A 50 -39.36 15.70 -27.16
C ILE A 50 -39.94 15.78 -28.58
N GLY A 51 -39.24 15.19 -29.56
CA GLY A 51 -39.64 15.22 -30.97
C GLY A 51 -41.01 14.55 -31.22
N PRO A 52 -41.68 14.85 -32.34
CA PRO A 52 -43.02 14.36 -32.60
C PRO A 52 -43.02 12.91 -33.10
N SER A 53 -44.07 12.16 -32.73
CA SER A 53 -44.58 10.91 -33.32
C SER A 53 -43.85 9.59 -33.03
N ARG A 54 -44.25 8.92 -31.93
CA ARG A 54 -44.51 7.46 -31.76
C ARG A 54 -45.27 7.32 -30.42
N GLU A 55 -46.35 6.54 -30.35
CA GLU A 55 -47.28 6.50 -29.21
C GLU A 55 -46.57 6.16 -27.89
N GLN A 56 -46.68 7.06 -26.89
CA GLN A 56 -46.13 6.83 -25.54
C GLN A 56 -47.08 5.91 -24.76
N ARG A 57 -46.67 4.66 -24.50
CA ARG A 57 -47.49 3.61 -23.86
C ARG A 57 -47.44 3.67 -22.34
N GLN A 58 -48.46 4.18 -21.67
CA GLN A 58 -48.53 4.21 -20.20
C GLN A 58 -48.63 2.80 -19.61
N PHE A 59 -47.64 2.38 -18.81
CA PHE A 59 -47.69 1.12 -18.07
C PHE A 59 -48.33 1.32 -16.69
N ASP A 60 -49.60 0.94 -16.58
CA ASP A 60 -50.34 0.83 -15.32
C ASP A 60 -50.20 -0.58 -14.70
N GLU A 61 -50.75 -0.79 -13.51
CA GLU A 61 -50.71 -2.09 -12.82
C GLU A 61 -51.20 -3.25 -13.70
N ALA A 62 -52.23 -3.04 -14.51
CA ALA A 62 -52.74 -4.06 -15.43
C ALA A 62 -51.70 -4.43 -16.50
N ALA A 63 -50.99 -3.43 -17.05
CA ALA A 63 -49.91 -3.68 -17.99
C ALA A 63 -48.73 -4.44 -17.37
N PHE A 64 -48.34 -4.10 -16.12
CA PHE A 64 -47.30 -4.83 -15.38
C PHE A 64 -47.70 -6.27 -15.09
N ARG A 65 -48.97 -6.53 -14.76
CA ARG A 65 -49.52 -7.87 -14.52
C ARG A 65 -49.64 -8.72 -15.78
N GLY A 66 -50.02 -8.09 -16.90
CA GLY A 66 -50.43 -8.81 -18.10
C GLY A 66 -51.51 -9.85 -17.80
N GLU A 67 -51.65 -10.84 -18.69
CA GLU A 67 -52.60 -11.95 -18.47
C GLU A 67 -52.11 -12.91 -17.37
N ARG A 68 -50.79 -13.09 -17.27
CA ARG A 68 -50.17 -14.12 -16.41
C ARG A 68 -50.31 -13.82 -14.92
N PHE A 69 -50.23 -12.55 -14.52
CA PHE A 69 -50.26 -12.14 -13.12
C PHE A 69 -51.50 -11.32 -12.78
N ALA A 70 -52.58 -11.45 -13.58
CA ALA A 70 -53.83 -10.72 -13.37
C ALA A 70 -54.35 -10.83 -11.92
N ASP A 71 -54.35 -12.06 -11.38
CA ASP A 71 -54.84 -12.36 -10.03
C ASP A 71 -53.74 -12.38 -8.95
N TYR A 72 -52.58 -11.78 -9.20
CA TYR A 72 -51.46 -11.77 -8.24
C TYR A 72 -51.80 -10.98 -6.97
N ASP A 73 -51.34 -11.44 -5.81
CA ASP A 73 -51.86 -11.04 -4.49
C ASP A 73 -51.37 -9.66 -3.99
N ARG A 74 -50.50 -9.00 -4.76
CA ARG A 74 -49.89 -7.71 -4.42
C ARG A 74 -49.60 -6.88 -5.67
N ASP A 75 -49.39 -5.59 -5.47
CA ASP A 75 -49.03 -4.66 -6.54
C ASP A 75 -47.62 -4.94 -7.05
N ILE A 76 -47.46 -4.95 -8.37
CA ILE A 76 -46.16 -5.20 -9.03
C ILE A 76 -45.75 -4.05 -9.98
N GLN A 77 -46.56 -3.00 -10.06
CA GLN A 77 -46.21 -1.77 -10.76
C GLN A 77 -44.93 -1.15 -10.18
N GLY A 78 -43.94 -0.95 -11.06
CA GLY A 78 -42.60 -0.50 -10.67
C GLY A 78 -41.52 -1.58 -10.82
N ASN A 79 -41.92 -2.85 -10.88
CA ASN A 79 -41.03 -3.96 -11.23
C ASN A 79 -40.77 -3.98 -12.75
N ASN A 80 -39.90 -3.09 -13.24
CA ASN A 80 -39.67 -2.94 -14.68
C ASN A 80 -39.22 -4.25 -15.36
N ASP A 81 -38.46 -5.09 -14.66
CA ASP A 81 -37.96 -6.38 -15.13
C ASP A 81 -39.10 -7.32 -15.55
N VAL A 82 -40.27 -7.27 -14.87
CA VAL A 82 -41.43 -8.13 -15.18
C VAL A 82 -42.04 -7.85 -16.56
N LEU A 83 -41.83 -6.64 -17.09
CA LEU A 83 -42.31 -6.26 -18.42
C LEU A 83 -41.62 -7.05 -19.53
N SER A 84 -40.48 -7.68 -19.26
CA SER A 84 -39.86 -8.65 -20.18
C SER A 84 -40.77 -9.88 -20.39
N LEU A 85 -41.62 -10.23 -19.42
CA LEU A 85 -42.59 -11.32 -19.53
C LEU A 85 -43.98 -10.84 -19.98
N THR A 86 -44.43 -9.69 -19.46
CA THR A 86 -45.81 -9.24 -19.63
C THR A 86 -46.00 -8.29 -20.80
N GLN A 87 -44.94 -7.58 -21.22
CA GLN A 87 -44.95 -6.60 -22.31
C GLN A 87 -43.70 -6.72 -23.23
N PRO A 88 -43.35 -7.93 -23.72
CA PRO A 88 -42.09 -8.17 -24.42
C PRO A 88 -41.92 -7.32 -25.69
N ASP A 89 -43.00 -7.04 -26.41
CA ASP A 89 -42.95 -6.20 -27.63
C ASP A 89 -42.61 -4.75 -27.33
N ALA A 90 -43.06 -4.21 -26.19
CA ALA A 90 -42.70 -2.86 -25.77
C ALA A 90 -41.22 -2.76 -25.37
N ILE A 91 -40.70 -3.75 -24.64
CA ILE A 91 -39.27 -3.79 -24.30
C ILE A 91 -38.42 -3.91 -25.58
N ARG A 92 -38.83 -4.75 -26.53
CA ARG A 92 -38.17 -4.85 -27.84
C ARG A 92 -38.19 -3.52 -28.59
N GLU A 93 -39.31 -2.80 -28.56
CA GLU A 93 -39.42 -1.48 -29.20
C GLU A 93 -38.44 -0.46 -28.60
N ILE A 94 -38.30 -0.42 -27.26
CA ILE A 94 -37.35 0.49 -26.59
C ILE A 94 -35.90 0.16 -27.00
N HIS A 95 -35.50 -1.11 -26.98
CA HIS A 95 -34.17 -1.51 -27.46
C HIS A 95 -33.96 -1.10 -28.93
N THR A 96 -34.97 -1.30 -29.78
CA THR A 96 -34.90 -0.91 -31.21
C THR A 96 -34.66 0.59 -31.35
N GLN A 97 -35.29 1.43 -30.53
CA GLN A 97 -35.09 2.88 -30.57
C GLN A 97 -33.65 3.27 -30.22
N TYR A 98 -33.02 2.62 -29.23
CA TYR A 98 -31.62 2.90 -28.90
C TYR A 98 -30.65 2.42 -29.98
N LEU A 99 -30.91 1.27 -30.60
CA LEU A 99 -30.12 0.78 -31.74
C LEU A 99 -30.25 1.72 -32.95
N GLU A 100 -31.48 2.17 -33.26
CA GLU A 100 -31.74 3.18 -34.32
C GLU A 100 -31.04 4.51 -34.03
N ALA A 101 -30.88 4.87 -32.75
CA ALA A 101 -30.14 6.06 -32.31
C ALA A 101 -28.61 5.92 -32.39
N GLY A 102 -28.08 4.74 -32.71
CA GLY A 102 -26.65 4.51 -32.89
C GLY A 102 -25.95 3.85 -31.69
N ALA A 103 -26.70 3.22 -30.78
CA ALA A 103 -26.10 2.35 -29.77
C ALA A 103 -25.47 1.10 -30.41
N ASP A 104 -24.27 0.72 -29.96
CA ASP A 104 -23.61 -0.55 -30.31
C ASP A 104 -24.01 -1.68 -29.34
N PHE A 105 -24.38 -1.32 -28.11
CA PHE A 105 -24.86 -2.23 -27.07
C PHE A 105 -26.20 -1.74 -26.53
N VAL A 106 -27.07 -2.69 -26.19
CA VAL A 106 -28.27 -2.44 -25.40
C VAL A 106 -28.22 -3.27 -24.14
N GLU A 107 -28.53 -2.67 -23.00
CA GLU A 107 -28.60 -3.35 -21.72
C GLU A 107 -29.87 -4.21 -21.64
N THR A 108 -29.76 -5.41 -21.07
CA THR A 108 -30.95 -6.24 -20.83
C THR A 108 -31.82 -5.61 -19.75
N ASN A 109 -33.14 -5.74 -19.87
CA ASN A 109 -34.10 -5.28 -18.85
C ASN A 109 -34.09 -6.23 -17.62
N THR A 110 -32.98 -6.25 -16.90
CA THR A 110 -32.66 -7.19 -15.81
C THR A 110 -31.97 -6.51 -14.62
N PHE A 111 -32.07 -5.19 -14.51
CA PHE A 111 -31.39 -4.42 -13.45
C PHE A 111 -31.74 -4.93 -12.04
N SER A 112 -33.01 -5.29 -11.82
CA SER A 112 -33.51 -5.84 -10.56
C SER A 112 -33.80 -7.35 -10.66
N GLY A 113 -33.23 -8.03 -11.65
CA GLY A 113 -33.41 -9.45 -11.95
C GLY A 113 -32.65 -10.36 -10.99
N THR A 114 -32.78 -10.13 -9.68
CA THR A 114 -32.12 -10.91 -8.62
C THR A 114 -33.13 -11.34 -7.57
N THR A 115 -32.86 -12.44 -6.85
CA THR A 115 -33.76 -12.92 -5.78
C THR A 115 -33.93 -11.92 -4.65
N ILE A 116 -32.93 -11.09 -4.40
CA ILE A 116 -32.98 -10.05 -3.36
C ILE A 116 -33.97 -8.94 -3.76
N ALA A 117 -33.85 -8.42 -4.98
CA ALA A 117 -34.71 -7.33 -5.45
C ALA A 117 -36.14 -7.79 -5.78
N GLN A 118 -36.31 -9.01 -6.31
CA GLN A 118 -37.64 -9.55 -6.61
C GLN A 118 -38.46 -9.94 -5.36
N ALA A 119 -37.81 -10.09 -4.19
CA ALA A 119 -38.50 -10.34 -2.93
C ALA A 119 -39.44 -9.20 -2.51
N ASP A 120 -39.13 -7.95 -2.89
CA ASP A 120 -40.01 -6.80 -2.67
C ASP A 120 -41.37 -6.98 -3.38
N TYR A 121 -41.40 -7.80 -4.44
CA TYR A 121 -42.60 -8.14 -5.21
C TYR A 121 -43.05 -9.59 -5.01
N GLY A 122 -42.44 -10.38 -4.11
CA GLY A 122 -42.76 -11.82 -3.92
C GLY A 122 -42.49 -12.72 -5.12
N MET A 123 -41.63 -12.27 -6.04
CA MET A 123 -41.39 -12.90 -7.35
C MET A 123 -40.02 -13.58 -7.44
N GLU A 124 -39.46 -14.02 -6.31
CA GLU A 124 -38.12 -14.64 -6.25
C GLU A 124 -37.99 -15.85 -7.18
N ASP A 125 -39.05 -16.65 -7.31
CA ASP A 125 -39.09 -17.85 -8.15
C ASP A 125 -39.05 -17.53 -9.66
N LEU A 126 -39.34 -16.28 -10.06
CA LEU A 126 -39.34 -15.84 -11.46
C LEU A 126 -37.97 -15.37 -11.94
N VAL A 127 -36.99 -15.18 -11.04
CA VAL A 127 -35.69 -14.57 -11.38
C VAL A 127 -34.99 -15.27 -12.54
N HIS A 128 -34.95 -16.60 -12.56
CA HIS A 128 -34.32 -17.33 -13.65
C HIS A 128 -35.02 -17.05 -14.99
N GLU A 129 -36.35 -17.08 -15.00
CA GLU A 129 -37.15 -16.83 -16.20
C GLU A 129 -37.03 -15.38 -16.68
N LEU A 130 -37.13 -14.40 -15.77
CA LEU A 130 -36.94 -12.98 -16.05
C LEU A 130 -35.61 -12.73 -16.77
N ASN A 131 -34.53 -13.32 -16.26
CA ASN A 131 -33.23 -13.21 -16.90
C ASN A 131 -33.25 -13.90 -18.26
N VAL A 132 -33.71 -15.15 -18.36
CA VAL A 132 -33.70 -15.90 -19.64
C VAL A 132 -34.49 -15.18 -20.75
N GLU A 133 -35.68 -14.68 -20.46
CA GLU A 133 -36.52 -13.99 -21.44
C GLU A 133 -35.92 -12.63 -21.85
N ALA A 134 -35.30 -11.92 -20.91
CA ALA A 134 -34.64 -10.65 -21.19
C ALA A 134 -33.35 -10.78 -22.04
N LEU A 135 -32.72 -11.96 -22.08
CA LEU A 135 -31.54 -12.25 -22.92
C LEU A 135 -31.84 -12.30 -24.43
N MET A 136 -33.13 -12.26 -24.83
CA MET A 136 -33.62 -12.57 -26.17
C MET A 136 -33.21 -13.98 -26.65
N GLU A 137 -33.77 -14.45 -27.78
CA GLU A 137 -33.59 -15.84 -28.29
C GLU A 137 -32.11 -16.29 -28.49
N GLY A 138 -31.13 -15.37 -28.45
CA GLY A 138 -29.71 -15.62 -28.75
C GLY A 138 -28.72 -15.64 -27.55
N GLY A 139 -29.11 -15.21 -26.34
CA GLY A 139 -28.20 -15.08 -25.18
C GLY A 139 -27.35 -13.80 -25.18
N VAL A 140 -26.83 -13.39 -24.00
CA VAL A 140 -25.98 -12.18 -23.88
C VAL A 140 -24.61 -12.32 -24.51
N ASP A 141 -24.16 -11.22 -25.11
CA ASP A 141 -22.81 -11.05 -25.62
C ASP A 141 -21.84 -10.60 -24.51
N VAL A 142 -22.30 -9.74 -23.59
CA VAL A 142 -21.49 -9.20 -22.49
C VAL A 142 -22.31 -9.26 -21.20
N ILE A 143 -21.67 -9.58 -20.08
CA ILE A 143 -22.25 -9.42 -18.74
C ILE A 143 -21.83 -8.04 -18.24
N LEU A 144 -22.79 -7.17 -17.92
CA LEU A 144 -22.52 -5.89 -17.29
C LEU A 144 -22.86 -5.96 -15.79
N VAL A 145 -21.87 -5.76 -14.93
CA VAL A 145 -22.07 -5.52 -13.50
C VAL A 145 -22.02 -4.00 -13.29
N GLU A 146 -23.18 -3.37 -13.31
CA GLU A 146 -23.30 -1.91 -13.26
C GLU A 146 -23.84 -1.39 -11.94
N THR A 147 -23.84 -0.06 -11.82
CA THR A 147 -24.38 0.69 -10.69
C THR A 147 -23.85 0.18 -9.34
N ILE A 148 -22.55 -0.10 -9.30
CA ILE A 148 -21.91 -0.69 -8.12
C ILE A 148 -21.70 0.39 -7.07
N PHE A 149 -22.51 0.31 -6.01
CA PHE A 149 -22.37 1.10 -4.80
C PHE A 149 -21.43 0.49 -3.77
N ASP A 150 -21.34 -0.84 -3.74
CA ASP A 150 -20.49 -1.62 -2.84
C ASP A 150 -19.68 -2.66 -3.63
N THR A 151 -18.36 -2.54 -3.59
CA THR A 151 -17.42 -3.41 -4.28
C THR A 151 -17.50 -4.87 -3.83
N LEU A 152 -17.94 -5.15 -2.60
CA LEU A 152 -18.13 -6.51 -2.11
C LEU A 152 -19.23 -7.23 -2.91
N HIS A 153 -20.32 -6.54 -3.26
CA HIS A 153 -21.37 -7.07 -4.13
C HIS A 153 -20.85 -7.35 -5.55
N ALA A 154 -20.03 -6.44 -6.09
CA ALA A 154 -19.40 -6.65 -7.39
C ALA A 154 -18.47 -7.88 -7.37
N LYS A 155 -17.63 -8.03 -6.35
CA LYS A 155 -16.79 -9.21 -6.18
C LYS A 155 -17.62 -10.49 -6.08
N ALA A 156 -18.75 -10.47 -5.36
CA ALA A 156 -19.66 -11.62 -5.30
C ALA A 156 -20.22 -11.98 -6.69
N ALA A 157 -20.69 -10.99 -7.47
CA ALA A 157 -21.15 -11.21 -8.83
C ALA A 157 -20.05 -11.79 -9.73
N LEU A 158 -18.83 -11.24 -9.65
CA LEU A 158 -17.67 -11.68 -10.43
C LEU A 158 -17.21 -13.10 -10.06
N LEU A 159 -17.31 -13.51 -8.80
CA LEU A 159 -17.01 -14.87 -8.35
C LEU A 159 -18.01 -15.91 -8.90
N CYS A 160 -19.27 -15.51 -9.04
CA CYS A 160 -20.34 -16.35 -9.60
C CYS A 160 -20.25 -16.50 -11.12
N ARG A 161 -19.46 -15.67 -11.79
CA ARG A 161 -19.25 -15.73 -13.24
C ARG A 161 -18.87 -17.13 -13.71
N GLY A 162 -19.58 -17.63 -14.71
CA GLY A 162 -19.31 -18.94 -15.33
C GLY A 162 -20.00 -20.14 -14.67
N ARG A 163 -20.65 -19.96 -13.51
CA ARG A 163 -21.50 -21.01 -12.92
C ARG A 163 -22.82 -21.07 -13.68
N GLY A 164 -23.30 -22.28 -13.98
CA GLY A 164 -24.61 -22.47 -14.64
C GLY A 164 -24.65 -22.19 -16.15
N LEU A 165 -23.51 -21.98 -16.81
CA LEU A 165 -23.47 -21.69 -18.26
C LEU A 165 -23.85 -22.86 -19.18
N GLY A 166 -24.11 -24.06 -18.64
CA GLY A 166 -24.53 -25.23 -19.46
C GLY A 166 -23.56 -25.60 -20.59
N GLY A 167 -22.27 -25.30 -20.44
CA GLY A 167 -21.24 -25.52 -21.48
C GLY A 167 -21.02 -24.35 -22.45
N ARG A 168 -21.73 -23.22 -22.32
CA ARG A 168 -21.49 -22.01 -23.13
C ARG A 168 -20.15 -21.36 -22.77
N PRO A 169 -19.44 -20.74 -23.75
CA PRO A 169 -18.24 -19.95 -23.47
C PRO A 169 -18.52 -18.81 -22.49
N GLN A 170 -17.50 -18.41 -21.73
CA GLN A 170 -17.63 -17.30 -20.78
C GLN A 170 -17.69 -15.96 -21.53
N ALA A 171 -18.79 -15.22 -21.34
CA ALA A 171 -18.95 -13.89 -21.91
C ALA A 171 -17.99 -12.86 -21.26
N PRO A 172 -17.52 -11.86 -22.02
CA PRO A 172 -16.86 -10.67 -21.48
C PRO A 172 -17.68 -9.98 -20.38
N VAL A 173 -17.01 -9.33 -19.42
CA VAL A 173 -17.65 -8.71 -18.24
C VAL A 173 -17.34 -7.24 -18.01
N PHE A 174 -18.23 -6.36 -18.41
CA PHE A 174 -18.10 -4.95 -18.06
C PHE A 174 -18.44 -4.76 -16.58
N VAL A 175 -17.72 -3.84 -15.94
CA VAL A 175 -17.93 -3.48 -14.55
C VAL A 175 -18.05 -1.97 -14.52
N SER A 176 -19.05 -1.42 -13.83
CA SER A 176 -19.29 0.02 -13.75
C SER A 176 -19.57 0.42 -12.30
N GLY A 177 -18.63 1.17 -11.72
CA GLY A 177 -18.74 1.72 -10.36
C GLY A 177 -19.54 3.02 -10.33
N THR A 178 -20.24 3.26 -9.22
CA THR A 178 -20.98 4.52 -9.01
C THR A 178 -20.33 5.35 -7.91
N ILE A 179 -19.85 6.53 -8.30
CA ILE A 179 -19.38 7.56 -7.38
C ILE A 179 -20.57 8.42 -6.96
N VAL A 180 -20.83 8.52 -5.66
CA VAL A 180 -22.10 9.08 -5.14
C VAL A 180 -22.06 10.58 -4.89
N ASP A 181 -20.88 11.16 -4.70
CA ASP A 181 -20.71 12.57 -4.39
C ASP A 181 -19.39 13.15 -4.95
N GLN A 182 -19.12 14.40 -4.62
CA GLN A 182 -17.92 15.12 -5.08
C GLN A 182 -16.62 14.67 -4.41
N SER A 183 -16.68 13.85 -3.35
CA SER A 183 -15.48 13.29 -2.70
C SER A 183 -14.76 12.28 -3.57
N GLY A 184 -15.40 11.77 -4.62
CA GLY A 184 -14.81 10.76 -5.51
C GLY A 184 -14.89 9.33 -4.97
N ARG A 185 -15.81 9.06 -4.05
CA ARG A 185 -15.99 7.75 -3.40
C ARG A 185 -17.29 7.04 -3.80
N THR A 186 -17.27 5.71 -3.77
CA THR A 186 -18.48 4.88 -3.82
C THR A 186 -19.33 5.07 -2.56
N LEU A 187 -20.57 4.54 -2.55
CA LEU A 187 -21.39 4.57 -1.33
C LEU A 187 -20.72 3.82 -0.17
N SER A 188 -19.98 2.75 -0.46
CA SER A 188 -19.17 2.00 0.50
C SER A 188 -17.86 2.69 0.90
N GLY A 189 -17.63 3.94 0.47
CA GLY A 189 -16.50 4.79 0.86
C GLY A 189 -15.20 4.58 0.07
N GLN A 190 -15.20 3.74 -0.96
CA GLN A 190 -13.99 3.38 -1.69
C GLN A 190 -13.66 4.40 -2.80
N THR A 191 -12.39 4.78 -2.96
CA THR A 191 -11.98 5.66 -4.08
C THR A 191 -12.01 4.92 -5.42
N GLY A 192 -12.01 5.64 -6.54
CA GLY A 192 -11.96 5.03 -7.87
C GLY A 192 -10.73 4.12 -8.10
N GLU A 193 -9.55 4.54 -7.65
CA GLU A 193 -8.32 3.74 -7.76
C GLU A 193 -8.39 2.46 -6.91
N ALA A 194 -8.94 2.57 -5.70
CA ALA A 194 -9.13 1.44 -4.81
C ALA A 194 -10.18 0.46 -5.36
N PHE A 195 -11.27 0.99 -5.93
CA PHE A 195 -12.29 0.20 -6.64
C PHE A 195 -11.65 -0.60 -7.77
N PHE A 196 -10.93 0.07 -8.68
CA PHE A 196 -10.23 -0.58 -9.79
C PHE A 196 -9.26 -1.67 -9.29
N THR A 197 -8.45 -1.36 -8.29
CA THR A 197 -7.50 -2.33 -7.69
C THR A 197 -8.22 -3.57 -7.19
N SER A 198 -9.39 -3.41 -6.58
CA SER A 198 -10.20 -4.48 -6.01
C SER A 198 -10.80 -5.40 -7.08
N ILE A 199 -11.18 -4.85 -8.24
CA ILE A 199 -11.86 -5.61 -9.31
C ILE A 199 -10.97 -6.02 -10.47
N ARG A 200 -9.73 -5.50 -10.59
CA ARG A 200 -8.85 -5.71 -11.76
C ARG A 200 -8.57 -7.18 -12.09
N HIS A 201 -8.69 -8.06 -11.09
CA HIS A 201 -8.48 -9.50 -11.20
C HIS A 201 -9.58 -10.20 -12.01
N ALA A 202 -10.75 -9.56 -12.15
CA ALA A 202 -11.81 -10.02 -13.02
C ALA A 202 -11.46 -9.72 -14.48
N SER A 203 -10.50 -10.47 -15.03
CA SER A 203 -10.16 -10.37 -16.44
C SER A 203 -11.38 -10.68 -17.30
N LEU A 204 -11.61 -9.87 -18.33
CA LEU A 204 -12.75 -9.96 -19.24
C LEU A 204 -12.81 -11.30 -20.02
N ARG A 205 -11.72 -12.07 -20.12
CA ARG A 205 -11.66 -13.30 -20.95
C ARG A 205 -11.90 -14.62 -20.19
N GLY A 206 -11.96 -14.60 -18.86
CA GLY A 206 -11.81 -15.86 -18.10
C GLY A 206 -10.38 -16.43 -18.17
N PRO A 207 -10.10 -17.55 -17.48
CA PRO A 207 -8.76 -18.12 -17.42
C PRO A 207 -8.42 -18.85 -18.74
N ALA A 208 -7.87 -18.14 -19.73
CA ALA A 208 -7.16 -18.76 -20.84
C ALA A 208 -5.68 -18.93 -20.44
N PRO A 209 -5.13 -20.16 -20.35
CA PRO A 209 -3.77 -20.41 -19.84
C PRO A 209 -2.63 -19.85 -20.72
N THR A 210 -2.93 -19.34 -21.93
CA THR A 210 -1.94 -19.02 -22.97
C THR A 210 -2.11 -17.64 -23.61
N ALA A 211 -3.11 -16.84 -23.21
CA ALA A 211 -3.26 -15.49 -23.73
C ALA A 211 -2.26 -14.54 -23.04
N PRO A 212 -1.39 -13.84 -23.78
CA PRO A 212 -0.43 -12.91 -23.18
C PRO A 212 -1.18 -11.78 -22.43
N ARG A 213 -0.60 -11.31 -21.32
CA ARG A 213 -1.28 -10.43 -20.34
C ARG A 213 -1.74 -9.08 -20.92
N ASP A 214 -1.14 -8.67 -22.04
CA ASP A 214 -1.44 -7.49 -22.86
C ASP A 214 -2.74 -7.62 -23.67
N GLN A 215 -3.32 -8.82 -23.75
CA GLN A 215 -4.60 -9.08 -24.41
C GLN A 215 -5.77 -9.16 -23.44
N GLN A 216 -5.56 -9.03 -22.12
CA GLN A 216 -6.65 -9.02 -21.15
C GLN A 216 -7.26 -7.62 -21.07
N MET A 217 -8.41 -7.47 -21.72
CA MET A 217 -9.32 -6.36 -21.51
C MET A 217 -9.66 -6.34 -20.00
N LYS A 218 -9.46 -5.19 -19.34
CA LYS A 218 -9.65 -4.99 -17.88
C LYS A 218 -10.98 -4.24 -17.65
N PRO A 219 -11.61 -4.37 -16.47
CA PRO A 219 -12.88 -3.69 -16.19
C PRO A 219 -12.80 -2.18 -16.45
N PHE A 220 -13.84 -1.65 -17.08
CA PHE A 220 -13.99 -0.23 -17.33
C PHE A 220 -14.30 0.53 -16.03
N MET A 221 -13.92 1.80 -15.95
CA MET A 221 -14.44 2.71 -14.93
C MET A 221 -15.16 3.85 -15.65
N GLY A 222 -16.48 3.91 -15.49
CA GLY A 222 -17.30 5.03 -15.93
C GLY A 222 -17.31 6.13 -14.89
N GLY A 223 -17.21 7.39 -15.32
CA GLY A 223 -17.38 8.57 -14.47
C GLY A 223 -17.98 9.70 -15.28
N THR A 224 -18.95 10.42 -14.70
CA THR A 224 -19.62 11.56 -15.31
C THR A 224 -18.71 12.79 -15.30
N SER A 225 -17.81 12.91 -16.28
CA SER A 225 -17.01 14.12 -16.45
C SER A 225 -17.86 15.25 -17.07
N ARG A 226 -18.13 16.32 -16.31
CA ARG A 226 -18.66 17.59 -16.85
C ARG A 226 -17.64 18.39 -17.70
N HIS A 227 -16.42 17.87 -17.88
CA HIS A 227 -15.33 18.55 -18.59
C HIS A 227 -14.89 17.74 -19.82
N SER A 228 -14.79 18.43 -20.97
CA SER A 228 -14.29 18.02 -22.29
C SER A 228 -13.83 16.54 -22.43
N PRO A 229 -14.55 15.68 -23.20
CA PRO A 229 -14.24 14.25 -23.39
C PRO A 229 -12.98 13.94 -24.21
N ARG A 230 -12.08 14.91 -24.41
CA ARG A 230 -10.85 14.71 -25.20
C ARG A 230 -9.97 13.64 -24.54
N ALA A 231 -9.99 12.44 -25.12
CA ALA A 231 -9.04 11.33 -24.94
C ALA A 231 -9.12 10.44 -23.68
N LEU A 232 -10.29 10.27 -23.04
CA LEU A 232 -10.42 9.45 -21.82
C LEU A 232 -11.26 8.16 -21.93
N LEU A 233 -12.02 7.96 -23.01
CA LEU A 233 -13.03 6.89 -23.09
C LEU A 233 -12.76 5.89 -24.23
N ASN A 234 -13.26 4.66 -24.04
CA ASN A 234 -13.39 3.64 -25.09
C ASN A 234 -14.85 3.21 -25.28
N LEU A 235 -15.71 3.45 -24.30
CA LEU A 235 -17.16 3.23 -24.32
C LEU A 235 -17.85 4.49 -23.77
N ALA A 236 -18.95 4.92 -24.37
CA ALA A 236 -19.75 6.07 -23.94
C ALA A 236 -21.25 5.74 -24.02
N GLY A 237 -22.08 6.32 -23.16
CA GLY A 237 -23.53 6.08 -23.16
C GLY A 237 -24.23 6.93 -22.12
N GLY A 238 -25.43 6.52 -21.73
CA GLY A 238 -26.26 7.26 -20.79
C GLY A 238 -26.86 6.38 -19.68
N CYS A 239 -27.13 6.98 -18.53
CA CYS A 239 -27.87 6.34 -17.44
C CYS A 239 -29.20 7.09 -17.22
N CYS A 240 -29.73 7.13 -15.98
CA CYS A 240 -30.99 7.77 -15.60
C CYS A 240 -31.18 9.14 -16.28
N GLY A 241 -32.32 9.31 -16.98
CA GLY A 241 -32.68 10.52 -17.72
C GLY A 241 -32.25 10.54 -19.19
N SER A 242 -31.38 9.61 -19.61
CA SER A 242 -30.93 9.51 -21.00
C SER A 242 -32.00 8.83 -21.86
N THR A 243 -32.24 9.37 -23.05
CA THR A 243 -33.23 8.91 -24.04
C THR A 243 -32.55 8.62 -25.38
N PRO A 244 -33.22 8.03 -26.37
CA PRO A 244 -32.65 7.82 -27.70
C PRO A 244 -32.07 9.10 -28.34
N ASP A 245 -32.72 10.25 -28.17
CA ASP A 245 -32.20 11.54 -28.64
C ASP A 245 -30.85 11.90 -28.01
N HIS A 246 -30.66 11.58 -26.72
CA HIS A 246 -29.38 11.78 -26.04
C HIS A 246 -28.31 10.83 -26.60
N ILE A 247 -28.66 9.55 -26.83
CA ILE A 247 -27.73 8.56 -27.38
C ILE A 247 -27.31 8.92 -28.81
N ALA A 248 -28.24 9.40 -29.65
CA ALA A 248 -27.91 9.91 -30.98
C ALA A 248 -26.95 11.11 -30.93
N ALA A 249 -27.15 12.03 -29.98
CA ALA A 249 -26.24 13.15 -29.78
C ALA A 249 -24.86 12.70 -29.28
N VAL A 250 -24.79 11.71 -28.36
CA VAL A 250 -23.53 11.13 -27.88
C VAL A 250 -22.80 10.41 -29.02
N ALA A 251 -23.49 9.58 -29.79
CA ALA A 251 -22.92 8.86 -30.93
C ALA A 251 -22.31 9.84 -31.96
N ALA A 252 -23.06 10.88 -32.34
CA ALA A 252 -22.57 11.93 -33.24
C ALA A 252 -21.37 12.71 -32.65
N ALA A 253 -21.36 12.95 -31.33
CA ALA A 253 -20.25 13.62 -30.68
C ALA A 253 -18.99 12.75 -30.60
N MET A 254 -19.12 11.43 -30.48
CA MET A 254 -17.99 10.50 -30.42
C MET A 254 -17.46 10.11 -31.81
N GLU A 255 -18.23 10.33 -32.87
CA GLU A 255 -17.84 10.03 -34.24
C GLU A 255 -16.52 10.74 -34.62
N GLY A 256 -15.56 9.97 -35.12
CA GLY A 256 -14.23 10.48 -35.49
C GLY A 256 -13.30 10.82 -34.32
N MET A 257 -13.74 10.70 -33.06
CA MET A 257 -12.85 10.86 -31.91
C MET A 257 -11.96 9.63 -31.73
N PRO A 258 -10.65 9.82 -31.46
CA PRO A 258 -9.76 8.69 -31.19
C PRO A 258 -10.14 8.06 -29.84
N PRO A 259 -10.21 6.71 -29.75
CA PRO A 259 -10.37 6.03 -28.48
C PRO A 259 -9.15 6.26 -27.58
N ARG A 260 -9.33 6.17 -26.26
CA ARG A 260 -8.22 6.23 -25.31
C ARG A 260 -7.17 5.18 -25.65
N GLU A 261 -5.91 5.62 -25.75
CA GLU A 261 -4.78 4.73 -25.98
C GLU A 261 -4.51 3.89 -24.71
N TRP A 262 -4.40 2.58 -24.90
CA TRP A 262 -4.10 1.66 -23.81
C TRP A 262 -2.58 1.61 -23.57
N LYS A 263 -2.15 1.93 -22.36
CA LYS A 263 -0.78 1.71 -21.92
C LYS A 263 -0.69 0.44 -21.06
N PRO A 264 0.23 -0.50 -21.38
CA PRO A 264 0.53 -1.61 -20.48
C PRO A 264 0.98 -1.06 -19.13
N TRP A 265 0.47 -1.64 -18.06
CA TRP A 265 0.82 -1.27 -16.70
C TRP A 265 2.12 -1.97 -16.32
N GLU A 266 2.97 -1.29 -15.56
CA GLU A 266 4.11 -1.96 -14.93
C GLU A 266 3.61 -2.95 -13.88
N PRO A 267 4.10 -4.21 -13.87
CA PRO A 267 3.74 -5.19 -12.86
C PRO A 267 4.18 -4.70 -11.47
N ARG A 268 3.20 -4.31 -10.65
CA ARG A 268 3.39 -3.88 -9.27
C ARG A 268 2.32 -4.48 -8.37
N MET A 269 2.69 -4.75 -7.11
CA MET A 269 1.75 -5.20 -6.12
C MET A 269 0.83 -4.03 -5.77
N MET A 270 -0.46 -4.21 -6.07
CA MET A 270 -1.50 -3.24 -5.77
C MET A 270 -2.45 -3.89 -4.77
N LEU A 271 -2.67 -3.22 -3.66
CA LEU A 271 -3.58 -3.59 -2.59
C LEU A 271 -4.63 -2.48 -2.41
N SER A 272 -5.71 -2.78 -1.71
CA SER A 272 -6.69 -1.75 -1.37
C SER A 272 -7.44 -2.08 -0.09
N GLY A 273 -7.69 -1.05 0.71
CA GLY A 273 -8.82 -0.95 1.62
C GLY A 273 -9.92 -0.12 0.93
N LEU A 274 -10.39 0.94 1.58
CA LEU A 274 -11.13 2.03 0.93
C LEU A 274 -10.21 2.89 0.07
N GLU A 275 -8.92 2.89 0.35
CA GLU A 275 -7.90 3.62 -0.40
C GLU A 275 -6.92 2.66 -1.07
N HIS A 276 -6.25 3.17 -2.10
CA HIS A 276 -5.31 2.40 -2.90
C HIS A 276 -3.92 2.39 -2.25
N LEU A 277 -3.29 1.22 -2.22
CA LEU A 277 -1.89 1.07 -1.83
C LEU A 277 -1.12 0.40 -2.97
N CYS A 278 -0.20 1.13 -3.61
CA CYS A 278 0.74 0.59 -4.58
C CYS A 278 2.08 0.34 -3.88
N VAL A 279 2.50 -0.91 -3.74
CA VAL A 279 3.79 -1.23 -3.12
C VAL A 279 4.89 -0.94 -4.13
N ASP A 280 5.52 0.22 -3.96
CA ASP A 280 6.69 0.65 -4.72
C ASP A 280 7.77 1.13 -3.74
N PHE A 281 8.92 0.47 -3.77
CA PHE A 281 10.08 0.82 -2.94
C PHE A 281 10.59 2.24 -3.22
N ALA A 282 10.36 2.79 -4.42
CA ALA A 282 10.79 4.14 -4.75
C ALA A 282 9.94 5.22 -4.07
N THR A 283 8.65 4.95 -3.84
CA THR A 283 7.72 5.94 -3.29
C THR A 283 7.37 5.70 -1.83
N ILE A 284 7.23 4.44 -1.42
CA ILE A 284 6.75 4.05 -0.08
C ILE A 284 7.88 3.46 0.79
N GLY A 285 8.94 2.95 0.17
CA GLY A 285 10.00 2.26 0.91
C GLY A 285 9.51 0.93 1.50
N PHE A 286 9.52 0.81 2.83
CA PHE A 286 9.12 -0.41 3.55
C PHE A 286 7.64 -0.35 3.94
N VAL A 287 6.90 -1.44 3.71
CA VAL A 287 5.49 -1.55 4.08
C VAL A 287 5.35 -2.11 5.49
N ASN A 288 4.86 -1.28 6.42
CA ASN A 288 4.59 -1.71 7.79
C ASN A 288 3.25 -2.47 7.88
N ILE A 289 3.29 -3.71 8.35
CA ILE A 289 2.11 -4.55 8.62
C ILE A 289 1.86 -4.58 10.13
N GLY A 290 0.71 -4.08 10.57
CA GLY A 290 0.33 -4.03 11.97
C GLY A 290 -0.04 -5.41 12.54
N GLU A 291 0.82 -5.98 13.39
CA GLU A 291 0.70 -7.32 13.98
C GLU A 291 -0.20 -7.43 15.24
N ARG A 292 -0.63 -6.32 15.84
CA ARG A 292 -1.24 -6.31 17.18
C ARG A 292 -2.68 -6.86 17.19
N CYS A 293 -3.32 -7.00 16.02
CA CYS A 293 -4.64 -7.62 15.85
C CYS A 293 -4.53 -9.16 15.71
N ASN A 294 -3.66 -9.75 16.52
CA ASN A 294 -3.33 -11.17 16.52
C ASN A 294 -3.57 -11.77 17.91
N ILE A 295 -4.44 -12.77 18.02
CA ILE A 295 -4.78 -13.41 19.30
C ILE A 295 -3.59 -14.20 19.89
N ALA A 296 -2.76 -14.81 19.05
CA ALA A 296 -1.58 -15.52 19.50
C ALA A 296 -0.46 -14.57 19.95
N GLY A 297 -0.31 -13.42 19.28
CA GLY A 297 0.74 -12.43 19.54
C GLY A 297 0.40 -11.39 20.62
N SER A 298 -0.87 -11.05 20.83
CA SER A 298 -1.29 -9.92 21.68
C SER A 298 -2.21 -10.36 22.82
N ARG A 299 -1.69 -10.39 24.05
CA ARG A 299 -2.47 -10.70 25.26
C ARG A 299 -3.65 -9.73 25.47
N LYS A 300 -3.45 -8.44 25.14
CA LYS A 300 -4.51 -7.42 25.22
C LYS A 300 -5.63 -7.76 24.25
N PHE A 301 -5.28 -7.97 22.98
CA PHE A 301 -6.25 -8.24 21.92
C PHE A 301 -7.02 -9.55 22.16
N LYS A 302 -6.32 -10.63 22.54
CA LYS A 302 -6.92 -11.90 22.95
C LYS A 302 -8.00 -11.72 24.01
N ARG A 303 -7.71 -10.97 25.08
CA ARG A 303 -8.68 -10.71 26.16
C ARG A 303 -9.92 -9.96 25.64
N LEU A 304 -9.74 -8.97 24.78
CA LEU A 304 -10.85 -8.19 24.21
C LEU A 304 -11.77 -9.06 23.35
N ILE A 305 -11.20 -9.85 22.43
CA ILE A 305 -11.98 -10.74 21.56
C ILE A 305 -12.72 -11.82 22.36
N LEU A 306 -12.05 -12.46 23.33
CA LEU A 306 -12.69 -13.48 24.18
C LEU A 306 -13.84 -12.92 25.03
N ASN A 307 -13.73 -11.66 25.46
CA ASN A 307 -14.79 -10.97 26.21
C ASN A 307 -15.90 -10.41 25.29
N GLY A 308 -15.75 -10.53 23.96
CA GLY A 308 -16.69 -9.95 23.00
C GLY A 308 -16.63 -8.42 22.89
N ASP A 309 -15.57 -7.79 23.39
CA ASP A 309 -15.36 -6.35 23.35
C ASP A 309 -14.70 -5.94 22.02
N TYR A 310 -15.50 -5.96 20.95
CA TYR A 310 -15.04 -5.61 19.61
C TYR A 310 -14.77 -4.11 19.45
N ALA A 311 -15.42 -3.25 20.24
CA ALA A 311 -15.18 -1.81 20.20
C ALA A 311 -13.74 -1.50 20.61
N ALA A 312 -13.31 -1.97 21.78
CA ALA A 312 -11.92 -1.81 22.22
C ALA A 312 -10.92 -2.56 21.32
N ALA A 313 -11.36 -3.62 20.63
CA ALA A 313 -10.53 -4.31 19.63
C ALA A 313 -10.32 -3.45 18.37
N MET A 314 -11.32 -2.67 17.94
CA MET A 314 -11.17 -1.70 16.86
C MET A 314 -10.18 -0.59 17.23
N ASP A 315 -10.15 -0.15 18.49
CA ASP A 315 -9.15 0.83 18.94
C ASP A 315 -7.71 0.32 18.78
N VAL A 316 -7.48 -1.00 18.93
CA VAL A 316 -6.17 -1.62 18.66
C VAL A 316 -5.84 -1.55 17.17
N ALA A 317 -6.81 -1.78 16.28
CA ALA A 317 -6.61 -1.67 14.84
C ALA A 317 -6.37 -0.21 14.42
N ARG A 318 -7.20 0.73 14.89
CA ARG A 318 -7.10 2.17 14.59
C ARG A 318 -5.75 2.72 15.03
N ALA A 319 -5.33 2.44 16.26
CA ALA A 319 -4.04 2.88 16.78
C ALA A 319 -2.86 2.37 15.93
N GLN A 320 -2.93 1.18 15.33
CA GLN A 320 -1.87 0.72 14.42
C GLN A 320 -1.81 1.56 13.15
N VAL A 321 -2.96 1.89 12.57
CA VAL A 321 -3.03 2.72 11.37
C VAL A 321 -2.53 4.14 11.66
N GLU A 322 -2.86 4.69 12.82
CA GLU A 322 -2.35 5.98 13.31
C GLU A 322 -0.83 5.93 13.58
N ASP A 323 -0.33 4.82 14.13
CA ASP A 323 1.10 4.57 14.37
C ASP A 323 1.89 4.28 13.07
N GLY A 324 1.26 4.34 11.90
CA GLY A 324 1.92 4.22 10.59
C GLY A 324 1.85 2.84 9.94
N ALA A 325 1.02 1.92 10.42
CA ALA A 325 0.74 0.67 9.73
C ALA A 325 -0.03 0.93 8.43
N GLN A 326 0.46 0.37 7.33
CA GLN A 326 -0.13 0.52 6.00
C GLN A 326 -0.96 -0.69 5.59
N VAL A 327 -0.86 -1.79 6.34
CA VAL A 327 -1.69 -2.99 6.25
C VAL A 327 -1.95 -3.46 7.68
N ILE A 328 -3.13 -4.01 7.97
CA ILE A 328 -3.43 -4.62 9.28
C ILE A 328 -3.49 -6.13 9.15
N ASP A 329 -2.65 -6.84 9.90
CA ASP A 329 -2.69 -8.29 10.06
C ASP A 329 -3.78 -8.68 11.07
N ILE A 330 -4.62 -9.63 10.68
CA ILE A 330 -5.79 -10.04 11.46
C ILE A 330 -5.73 -11.54 11.64
N ASN A 331 -5.37 -11.96 12.85
CA ASN A 331 -5.33 -13.37 13.25
C ASN A 331 -6.22 -13.62 14.46
N LEU A 332 -7.24 -14.48 14.28
CA LEU A 332 -8.21 -14.83 15.32
C LEU A 332 -8.23 -16.33 15.62
N ASP A 333 -7.13 -17.03 15.30
CA ASP A 333 -6.99 -18.45 15.57
C ASP A 333 -6.74 -18.69 17.07
N ASP A 334 -7.71 -19.31 17.74
CA ASP A 334 -7.56 -19.78 19.12
C ASP A 334 -8.48 -20.97 19.36
N GLY A 335 -8.03 -21.93 20.18
CA GLY A 335 -8.81 -23.13 20.51
C GLY A 335 -10.12 -22.83 21.26
N MET A 336 -10.24 -21.67 21.88
CA MET A 336 -11.42 -21.24 22.64
C MET A 336 -12.42 -20.44 21.79
N LEU A 337 -12.11 -20.17 20.51
CA LEU A 337 -12.93 -19.35 19.63
C LEU A 337 -13.43 -20.10 18.41
N ASP A 338 -14.64 -19.75 18.00
CA ASP A 338 -15.11 -20.02 16.64
C ASP A 338 -14.45 -19.00 15.70
N GLY A 339 -13.23 -19.33 15.25
CA GLY A 339 -12.42 -18.45 14.40
C GLY A 339 -13.14 -18.04 13.11
N TYR A 340 -14.03 -18.90 12.58
CA TYR A 340 -14.87 -18.58 11.42
C TYR A 340 -15.79 -17.40 11.72
N LYS A 341 -16.57 -17.47 12.81
CA LYS A 341 -17.45 -16.37 13.21
C LYS A 341 -16.68 -15.12 13.65
N ALA A 342 -15.57 -15.30 14.37
CA ALA A 342 -14.75 -14.20 14.87
C ALA A 342 -14.16 -13.38 13.70
N MET A 343 -13.58 -14.04 12.70
CA MET A 343 -13.03 -13.40 11.49
C MET A 343 -14.08 -12.58 10.74
N GLY A 344 -15.22 -13.18 10.41
CA GLY A 344 -16.26 -12.45 9.70
C GLY A 344 -16.88 -11.32 10.53
N LYS A 345 -16.98 -11.46 11.86
CA LYS A 345 -17.46 -10.38 12.72
C LYS A 345 -16.45 -9.22 12.77
N PHE A 346 -15.17 -9.52 12.96
CA PHE A 346 -14.11 -8.50 13.02
C PHE A 346 -14.02 -7.73 11.70
N LEU A 347 -13.90 -8.43 10.56
CA LEU A 347 -13.77 -7.79 9.25
C LEU A 347 -14.97 -6.90 8.90
N ARG A 348 -16.20 -7.32 9.23
CA ARG A 348 -17.40 -6.51 8.99
C ARG A 348 -17.42 -5.23 9.82
N ILE A 349 -17.03 -5.29 11.10
CA ILE A 349 -16.94 -4.09 11.95
C ILE A 349 -15.77 -3.21 11.48
N ALA A 350 -14.60 -3.78 11.20
CA ALA A 350 -13.46 -3.02 10.70
C ALA A 350 -13.77 -2.31 9.37
N SER A 351 -14.62 -2.90 8.52
CA SER A 351 -15.05 -2.30 7.25
C SER A 351 -16.01 -1.12 7.43
N THR A 352 -16.67 -0.98 8.59
CA THR A 352 -17.55 0.17 8.88
C THR A 352 -16.80 1.35 9.50
N GLU A 353 -15.52 1.18 9.84
CA GLU A 353 -14.67 2.19 10.48
C GLU A 353 -13.70 2.78 9.43
N PRO A 354 -13.94 3.98 8.87
CA PRO A 354 -13.15 4.51 7.75
C PRO A 354 -11.64 4.60 8.03
N ASP A 355 -11.25 4.97 9.25
CA ASP A 355 -9.84 5.11 9.66
C ASP A 355 -9.10 3.77 9.64
N ILE A 356 -9.82 2.67 9.84
CA ILE A 356 -9.28 1.30 9.78
C ILE A 356 -9.39 0.79 8.35
N ALA A 357 -10.58 0.92 7.74
CA ALA A 357 -10.90 0.39 6.44
C ALA A 357 -10.12 1.04 5.30
N ARG A 358 -9.54 2.24 5.49
CA ARG A 358 -8.72 2.91 4.47
C ARG A 358 -7.52 2.07 4.03
N VAL A 359 -6.90 1.31 4.93
CA VAL A 359 -5.77 0.44 4.62
C VAL A 359 -6.21 -0.99 4.24
N PRO A 360 -5.43 -1.75 3.45
CA PRO A 360 -5.72 -3.14 3.17
C PRO A 360 -5.62 -4.02 4.42
N PHE A 361 -6.37 -5.12 4.42
CA PHE A 361 -6.28 -6.16 5.45
C PHE A 361 -5.40 -7.32 4.98
N MET A 362 -4.66 -7.91 5.92
CA MET A 362 -4.01 -9.21 5.80
C MET A 362 -4.84 -10.22 6.60
N VAL A 363 -5.48 -11.15 5.89
CA VAL A 363 -6.33 -12.19 6.48
C VAL A 363 -5.42 -13.34 6.90
N ASP A 364 -5.18 -13.46 8.21
CA ASP A 364 -4.28 -14.45 8.78
C ASP A 364 -5.03 -15.59 9.48
N SER A 365 -4.84 -16.81 8.97
CA SER A 365 -5.28 -18.04 9.64
C SER A 365 -4.53 -19.27 9.14
N SER A 366 -4.27 -20.18 10.07
CA SER A 366 -3.77 -21.53 9.80
C SER A 366 -4.81 -22.45 9.14
N LYS A 367 -6.09 -22.07 9.17
CA LYS A 367 -7.24 -22.81 8.64
C LYS A 367 -7.76 -22.13 7.37
N PHE A 368 -7.61 -22.80 6.23
CA PHE A 368 -7.94 -22.19 4.94
C PHE A 368 -9.43 -21.86 4.78
N GLU A 369 -10.33 -22.59 5.45
CA GLU A 369 -11.76 -22.27 5.47
C GLU A 369 -12.07 -20.92 6.14
N ILE A 370 -11.25 -20.50 7.12
CA ILE A 370 -11.36 -19.18 7.74
C ILE A 370 -10.79 -18.11 6.81
N VAL A 371 -9.67 -18.40 6.13
CA VAL A 371 -9.12 -17.52 5.09
C VAL A 371 -10.16 -17.26 3.99
N GLU A 372 -10.76 -18.33 3.44
CA GLU A 372 -11.79 -18.21 2.40
C GLU A 372 -13.00 -17.40 2.88
N TYR A 373 -13.39 -17.57 4.15
CA TYR A 373 -14.45 -16.75 4.74
C TYR A 373 -14.04 -15.29 4.92
N GLY A 374 -12.80 -15.02 5.33
CA GLY A 374 -12.26 -13.66 5.40
C GLY A 374 -12.27 -12.97 4.04
N LEU A 375 -11.84 -13.66 2.98
CA LEU A 375 -11.90 -13.15 1.60
C LEU A 375 -13.32 -12.75 1.17
N LYS A 376 -14.37 -13.45 1.64
CA LYS A 376 -15.78 -13.12 1.39
C LYS A 376 -16.28 -11.90 2.17
N ASN A 377 -15.55 -11.44 3.19
CA ASN A 377 -15.92 -10.31 4.04
C ASN A 377 -14.98 -9.10 3.86
N THR A 378 -14.10 -9.12 2.86
CA THR A 378 -13.17 -8.03 2.58
C THR A 378 -13.52 -7.33 1.27
N GLN A 379 -13.84 -6.03 1.35
CA GLN A 379 -14.20 -5.21 0.20
C GLN A 379 -13.01 -5.04 -0.77
N GLY A 380 -11.88 -4.56 -0.24
CA GLY A 380 -10.67 -4.28 -1.01
C GLY A 380 -9.86 -5.52 -1.44
N LYS A 381 -8.71 -5.29 -2.06
CA LYS A 381 -7.73 -6.32 -2.37
C LYS A 381 -6.79 -6.51 -1.18
N CYS A 382 -7.01 -7.62 -0.47
CA CYS A 382 -6.27 -8.03 0.72
C CYS A 382 -5.06 -8.91 0.41
N ILE A 383 -4.31 -9.22 1.47
CA ILE A 383 -3.26 -10.24 1.48
C ILE A 383 -3.80 -11.47 2.24
N VAL A 384 -3.54 -12.66 1.71
CA VAL A 384 -3.75 -13.93 2.42
C VAL A 384 -2.46 -14.33 3.13
N ASN A 385 -2.53 -14.50 4.45
CA ASN A 385 -1.46 -15.03 5.27
C ASN A 385 -1.93 -16.35 5.91
N SER A 386 -1.47 -17.51 5.49
CA SER A 386 -0.61 -17.81 4.34
C SER A 386 -1.00 -19.17 3.76
N ILE A 387 -0.41 -19.55 2.63
CA ILE A 387 -0.49 -20.91 2.10
C ILE A 387 0.92 -21.51 1.99
N SER A 388 1.03 -22.84 2.00
CA SER A 388 2.31 -23.52 1.88
C SER A 388 2.17 -24.95 1.35
N LEU A 389 3.28 -25.59 1.01
CA LEU A 389 3.32 -26.97 0.51
C LEU A 389 3.13 -28.03 1.60
N LYS A 390 3.00 -27.64 2.88
CA LYS A 390 2.79 -28.56 4.03
C LYS A 390 1.57 -29.46 3.88
N VAL A 391 0.58 -29.01 3.12
CA VAL A 391 -0.68 -29.73 2.85
C VAL A 391 -0.59 -30.60 1.58
N GLY A 392 0.59 -30.69 0.97
CA GLY A 392 0.82 -31.33 -0.32
C GLY A 392 0.50 -30.43 -1.51
N GLU A 393 1.09 -30.75 -2.66
CA GLU A 393 0.97 -29.98 -3.90
C GLU A 393 -0.49 -29.79 -4.37
N GLU A 394 -1.32 -30.84 -4.31
CA GLU A 394 -2.70 -30.77 -4.82
C GLU A 394 -3.54 -29.74 -4.06
N GLU A 395 -3.46 -29.77 -2.73
CA GLU A 395 -4.19 -28.85 -1.86
C GLU A 395 -3.61 -27.43 -1.93
N PHE A 396 -2.28 -27.29 -1.99
CA PHE A 396 -1.62 -26.00 -2.23
C PHE A 396 -2.11 -25.34 -3.52
N ILE A 397 -2.19 -26.10 -4.63
CA ILE A 397 -2.73 -25.63 -5.91
C ILE A 397 -4.20 -25.25 -5.79
N ARG A 398 -5.01 -26.05 -5.07
CA ARG A 398 -6.43 -25.75 -4.84
C ARG A 398 -6.59 -24.42 -4.10
N GLN A 399 -5.83 -24.23 -3.02
CA GLN A 399 -5.84 -23.01 -2.22
C GLN A 399 -5.40 -21.80 -3.04
N ALA A 400 -4.29 -21.90 -3.78
CA ALA A 400 -3.81 -20.85 -4.67
C ALA A 400 -4.84 -20.45 -5.75
N ARG A 401 -5.56 -21.42 -6.33
CA ARG A 401 -6.65 -21.14 -7.29
C ARG A 401 -7.80 -20.37 -6.63
N VAL A 402 -8.15 -20.70 -5.39
CA VAL A 402 -9.16 -19.96 -4.63
C VAL A 402 -8.68 -18.53 -4.39
N VAL A 403 -7.47 -18.32 -3.85
CA VAL A 403 -6.92 -16.97 -3.60
C VAL A 403 -6.88 -16.13 -4.89
N LYS A 404 -6.42 -16.72 -6.00
CA LYS A 404 -6.41 -16.08 -7.33
C LYS A 404 -7.81 -15.68 -7.77
N ARG A 405 -8.80 -16.56 -7.56
CA ARG A 405 -10.19 -16.31 -7.96
C ARG A 405 -10.80 -15.13 -7.20
N PHE A 406 -10.43 -14.94 -5.93
CA PHE A 406 -10.82 -13.79 -5.12
C PHE A 406 -9.99 -12.51 -5.40
N GLY A 407 -8.89 -12.64 -6.17
CA GLY A 407 -8.05 -11.51 -6.55
C GLY A 407 -7.12 -10.99 -5.46
N ALA A 408 -6.90 -11.75 -4.38
CA ALA A 408 -6.03 -11.34 -3.28
C ALA A 408 -4.55 -11.62 -3.59
N ALA A 409 -3.67 -10.86 -2.92
CA ALA A 409 -2.25 -11.20 -2.84
C ALA A 409 -2.04 -12.36 -1.85
N VAL A 410 -0.90 -13.04 -1.91
CA VAL A 410 -0.65 -14.25 -1.11
C VAL A 410 0.75 -14.29 -0.53
N VAL A 411 0.84 -14.63 0.75
CA VAL A 411 2.09 -15.02 1.41
C VAL A 411 2.31 -16.52 1.22
N LEU A 412 3.47 -16.87 0.66
CA LEU A 412 3.95 -18.24 0.52
C LEU A 412 4.99 -18.52 1.60
N MET A 413 4.61 -19.33 2.57
CA MET A 413 5.53 -19.76 3.63
C MET A 413 6.49 -20.82 3.08
N ALA A 414 7.76 -20.74 3.47
CA ALA A 414 8.74 -21.79 3.20
C ALA A 414 8.50 -23.03 4.08
N PHE A 415 7.38 -23.73 3.86
CA PHE A 415 7.00 -24.92 4.61
C PHE A 415 6.40 -25.93 3.63
N ASP A 416 7.07 -27.08 3.46
CA ASP A 416 6.65 -28.17 2.57
C ASP A 416 6.30 -29.46 3.33
N GLU A 417 6.15 -30.57 2.62
CA GLU A 417 5.78 -31.88 3.16
C GLU A 417 6.83 -32.44 4.14
N ASP A 418 8.09 -32.01 4.01
CA ASP A 418 9.20 -32.44 4.87
C ASP A 418 9.31 -31.59 6.14
N GLY A 419 8.68 -30.40 6.16
CA GLY A 419 8.61 -29.55 7.33
C GLY A 419 8.82 -28.08 7.04
N GLN A 420 9.02 -27.31 8.11
CA GLN A 420 9.34 -25.89 8.04
C GLN A 420 10.81 -25.71 7.61
N ALA A 421 11.05 -24.82 6.64
CA ALA A 421 12.40 -24.56 6.14
C ALA A 421 13.28 -23.92 7.22
N ALA A 422 14.29 -24.66 7.65
CA ALA A 422 15.27 -24.21 8.65
C ALA A 422 16.58 -23.72 8.00
N SER A 423 17.02 -24.39 6.92
CA SER A 423 18.27 -24.07 6.20
C SER A 423 18.05 -23.09 5.04
N GLU A 424 19.10 -22.39 4.58
CA GLU A 424 19.03 -21.54 3.39
C GLU A 424 18.64 -22.35 2.14
N GLU A 425 19.22 -23.54 1.97
CA GLU A 425 18.94 -24.43 0.84
C GLU A 425 17.46 -24.81 0.80
N ASP A 426 16.86 -25.16 1.95
CA ASP A 426 15.44 -25.46 2.04
C ASP A 426 14.57 -24.23 1.77
N LYS A 427 14.95 -23.06 2.29
CA LYS A 427 14.23 -21.79 2.02
C LYS A 427 14.19 -21.51 0.51
N ILE A 428 15.34 -21.60 -0.18
CA ILE A 428 15.42 -21.41 -1.64
C ILE A 428 14.61 -22.48 -2.37
N ARG A 429 14.83 -23.76 -2.04
CA ARG A 429 14.19 -24.91 -2.69
C ARG A 429 12.67 -24.81 -2.60
N ILE A 430 12.14 -24.55 -1.40
CA ILE A 430 10.69 -24.49 -1.15
C ILE A 430 10.08 -23.24 -1.77
N CYS A 431 10.71 -22.06 -1.64
CA CYS A 431 10.20 -20.84 -2.27
C CYS A 431 10.18 -20.98 -3.80
N LYS A 432 11.26 -21.52 -4.40
CA LYS A 432 11.33 -21.76 -5.85
C LYS A 432 10.26 -22.76 -6.30
N ARG A 433 10.12 -23.89 -5.61
CA ARG A 433 9.08 -24.89 -5.93
C ARG A 433 7.68 -24.28 -5.85
N SER A 434 7.40 -23.53 -4.79
CA SER A 434 6.12 -22.83 -4.60
C SER A 434 5.86 -21.81 -5.72
N TYR A 435 6.87 -21.03 -6.10
CA TYR A 435 6.82 -20.08 -7.21
C TYR A 435 6.50 -20.76 -8.54
N ASP A 436 7.25 -21.81 -8.89
CA ASP A 436 7.11 -22.51 -10.16
C ASP A 436 5.71 -23.16 -10.28
N LEU A 437 5.20 -23.76 -9.20
CA LEU A 437 3.88 -24.37 -9.15
C LEU A 437 2.75 -23.34 -9.29
N ILE A 438 2.86 -22.21 -8.59
CA ILE A 438 1.78 -21.21 -8.54
C ILE A 438 1.77 -20.29 -9.77
N THR A 439 2.94 -19.97 -10.34
CA THR A 439 3.03 -19.17 -11.58
C THR A 439 2.91 -20.03 -12.84
N GLY A 440 3.16 -21.35 -12.72
CA GLY A 440 3.04 -22.30 -13.80
C GLY A 440 1.61 -22.51 -14.31
N PRO A 441 1.43 -23.30 -15.38
CA PRO A 441 0.17 -23.41 -16.12
C PRO A 441 -1.00 -24.00 -15.31
N LYS A 442 -0.71 -24.69 -14.19
CA LYS A 442 -1.76 -25.25 -13.31
C LYS A 442 -2.56 -24.15 -12.61
N VAL A 443 -1.97 -22.99 -12.34
CA VAL A 443 -2.60 -21.88 -11.60
C VAL A 443 -2.50 -20.57 -12.36
N GLY A 444 -1.31 -20.22 -12.86
CA GLY A 444 -1.04 -18.97 -13.59
C GLY A 444 -1.20 -17.72 -12.71
N PHE A 445 -0.77 -17.78 -11.46
CA PHE A 445 -0.90 -16.69 -10.48
C PHE A 445 0.00 -15.50 -10.86
N PRO A 446 -0.45 -14.25 -10.69
CA PRO A 446 0.39 -13.08 -10.97
C PRO A 446 1.59 -13.01 -10.00
N PRO A 447 2.85 -13.05 -10.47
CA PRO A 447 4.03 -13.00 -9.61
C PRO A 447 4.12 -11.71 -8.79
N GLU A 448 3.59 -10.59 -9.31
CA GLU A 448 3.50 -9.32 -8.60
C GLU A 448 2.57 -9.35 -7.37
N ASP A 449 1.76 -10.39 -7.22
CA ASP A 449 0.83 -10.58 -6.09
C ASP A 449 1.34 -11.66 -5.10
N ILE A 450 2.60 -12.09 -5.23
CA ILE A 450 3.23 -13.10 -4.37
C ILE A 450 4.20 -12.43 -3.40
N ILE A 451 4.08 -12.77 -2.11
CA ILE A 451 5.00 -12.43 -1.04
C ILE A 451 5.65 -13.73 -0.57
N PHE A 452 6.98 -13.78 -0.45
CA PHE A 452 7.65 -14.91 0.17
C PHE A 452 7.89 -14.63 1.65
N ASP A 453 7.50 -15.58 2.48
CA ASP A 453 7.93 -15.65 3.88
C ASP A 453 8.89 -16.84 4.02
N PRO A 454 10.20 -16.59 4.14
CA PRO A 454 11.21 -17.65 4.28
C PRO A 454 11.22 -18.29 5.68
N ASN A 455 10.23 -17.98 6.52
CA ASN A 455 10.18 -18.19 7.96
C ASN A 455 11.32 -17.48 8.69
N ILE A 456 10.94 -16.43 9.40
CA ILE A 456 11.74 -15.91 10.51
C ILE A 456 11.49 -16.84 11.70
N LEU A 457 12.51 -17.59 12.10
CA LEU A 457 12.43 -18.58 13.16
C LEU A 457 13.14 -18.05 14.41
N THR A 458 12.62 -18.44 15.58
CA THR A 458 13.20 -18.04 16.86
C THR A 458 14.66 -18.43 16.94
N ILE A 459 15.50 -17.43 17.13
CA ILE A 459 16.92 -17.57 17.47
C ILE A 459 17.11 -17.41 18.97
N ALA A 460 18.34 -17.59 19.48
CA ALA A 460 18.65 -17.51 20.91
C ALA A 460 17.84 -18.50 21.80
N THR A 461 17.61 -19.73 21.31
CA THR A 461 16.89 -20.76 22.09
C THR A 461 17.81 -21.63 22.97
N GLY A 462 19.13 -21.40 22.92
CA GLY A 462 20.13 -22.27 23.55
C GLY A 462 20.38 -23.61 22.81
N MET A 463 19.92 -23.74 21.56
CA MET A 463 20.18 -24.91 20.69
C MET A 463 21.07 -24.47 19.54
N ASP A 464 22.22 -25.12 19.35
CA ASP A 464 23.23 -24.72 18.36
C ASP A 464 22.69 -24.73 16.92
N GLU A 465 21.73 -25.62 16.64
CA GLU A 465 21.06 -25.73 15.35
C GLU A 465 20.31 -24.46 14.95
N HIS A 466 19.82 -23.69 15.92
CA HIS A 466 18.97 -22.51 15.67
C HIS A 466 19.80 -21.23 15.37
N ASN A 467 21.10 -21.24 15.63
CA ASN A 467 21.99 -20.10 15.38
C ASN A 467 22.06 -19.72 13.89
N ARG A 468 21.79 -20.66 12.99
CA ARG A 468 21.87 -20.47 11.52
C ARG A 468 20.58 -19.93 10.89
N TYR A 469 19.49 -19.78 11.65
CA TYR A 469 18.18 -19.40 11.10
C TYR A 469 18.14 -17.95 10.56
N ALA A 470 18.84 -17.02 11.20
CA ALA A 470 18.91 -15.61 10.80
C ALA A 470 19.92 -15.33 9.66
N PRO A 471 21.17 -15.82 9.67
CA PRO A 471 22.11 -15.62 8.56
C PRO A 471 21.58 -16.09 7.20
N GLY A 472 20.96 -17.28 7.16
CA GLY A 472 20.37 -17.84 5.92
C GLY A 472 19.20 -17.01 5.37
N LEU A 473 18.52 -16.22 6.21
CA LEU A 473 17.44 -15.31 5.79
C LEU A 473 18.00 -14.03 5.13
N TYR A 474 19.02 -13.40 5.73
CA TYR A 474 19.62 -12.17 5.20
C TYR A 474 20.34 -12.40 3.86
N GLN A 475 21.04 -13.53 3.71
CA GLN A 475 21.69 -13.88 2.43
C GLN A 475 20.66 -14.10 1.32
N LEU A 476 19.52 -14.74 1.63
CA LEU A 476 18.39 -14.92 0.70
C LEU A 476 17.78 -13.57 0.27
N GLN A 477 17.47 -12.69 1.22
CA GLN A 477 16.85 -11.39 0.96
C GLN A 477 17.76 -10.46 0.14
N SER A 478 19.07 -10.49 0.39
CA SER A 478 20.06 -9.72 -0.39
C SER A 478 20.19 -10.23 -1.84
N ARG A 479 20.16 -11.56 -2.05
CA ARG A 479 20.15 -12.19 -3.39
C ARG A 479 18.88 -11.87 -4.16
N ALA A 480 17.71 -11.89 -3.50
CA ALA A 480 16.42 -11.55 -4.10
C ALA A 480 16.35 -10.06 -4.50
N SER A 481 16.80 -9.15 -3.62
CA SER A 481 16.77 -7.70 -3.85
C SER A 481 17.71 -7.26 -4.97
N ARG A 482 18.90 -7.88 -5.11
CA ARG A 482 19.86 -7.60 -6.20
C ARG A 482 19.38 -8.06 -7.58
N ARG A 483 18.57 -9.13 -7.65
CA ARG A 483 17.98 -9.61 -8.92
C ARG A 483 16.77 -8.76 -9.36
N SER A 484 15.92 -8.32 -8.44
CA SER A 484 14.77 -7.45 -8.73
C SER A 484 15.18 -6.08 -9.31
N ALA A 485 16.30 -5.50 -8.88
CA ALA A 485 16.82 -4.24 -9.40
C ALA A 485 17.42 -4.31 -10.82
N ARG A 486 17.61 -5.51 -11.40
CA ARG A 486 18.28 -5.71 -12.70
C ARG A 486 17.40 -6.23 -13.83
N THR A 487 16.18 -6.67 -13.56
CA THR A 487 15.31 -7.26 -14.60
C THR A 487 14.11 -6.38 -14.93
N SER A 488 14.28 -5.46 -15.87
CA SER A 488 13.18 -4.79 -16.59
C SER A 488 12.72 -5.59 -17.83
N SER A 489 12.93 -6.91 -17.86
CA SER A 489 12.54 -7.75 -19.00
C SER A 489 12.08 -9.15 -18.58
N PRO A 490 11.02 -9.70 -19.20
CA PRO A 490 10.48 -11.00 -18.88
C PRO A 490 11.31 -12.09 -19.57
N LYS A 491 12.36 -12.56 -18.91
CA LYS A 491 12.99 -13.84 -19.26
C LYS A 491 13.14 -14.68 -17.99
N GLY A 492 12.78 -15.96 -18.12
CA GLY A 492 12.67 -16.91 -17.02
C GLY A 492 13.97 -17.12 -16.27
N LEU A 493 13.84 -17.77 -15.11
CA LEU A 493 14.96 -18.25 -14.30
C LEU A 493 15.71 -19.32 -15.10
N ASP A 494 16.76 -18.93 -15.81
CA ASP A 494 17.72 -19.84 -16.43
C ASP A 494 18.81 -20.22 -15.41
N PRO A 495 19.06 -21.51 -15.13
CA PRO A 495 20.01 -21.95 -14.10
C PRO A 495 21.50 -21.85 -14.49
N ASP A 496 21.87 -21.67 -15.76
CA ASP A 496 23.23 -21.96 -16.26
C ASP A 496 24.09 -20.74 -16.64
N THR A 497 24.00 -19.63 -15.90
CA THR A 497 25.01 -18.55 -16.03
C THR A 497 25.74 -18.30 -14.71
N ASP A 498 26.72 -19.17 -14.46
CA ASP A 498 27.92 -18.81 -13.71
C ASP A 498 28.66 -17.71 -14.48
N ASP A 499 28.62 -16.48 -13.99
CA ASP A 499 29.47 -15.41 -14.53
C ASP A 499 30.28 -14.76 -13.41
N ASP A 500 31.30 -15.50 -12.98
CA ASP A 500 32.34 -15.16 -12.02
C ASP A 500 33.41 -14.21 -12.62
N SER A 501 33.06 -13.45 -13.68
CA SER A 501 34.01 -12.76 -14.54
C SER A 501 33.78 -11.24 -14.74
N MET A 502 33.36 -10.50 -13.70
CA MET A 502 33.27 -9.03 -13.79
C MET A 502 33.94 -8.21 -12.67
N PHE A 503 34.68 -8.82 -11.75
CA PHE A 503 35.40 -8.09 -10.69
C PHE A 503 36.92 -8.10 -10.88
N ARG A 504 37.41 -7.35 -11.87
CA ARG A 504 38.77 -6.78 -11.84
C ARG A 504 38.74 -5.32 -12.27
N GLY A 505 38.81 -4.43 -11.29
CA GLY A 505 38.98 -2.99 -11.48
C GLY A 505 39.73 -2.41 -10.28
N GLN A 506 40.97 -2.01 -10.53
CA GLN A 506 41.98 -1.52 -9.59
C GLN A 506 41.62 -0.16 -8.96
N GLY A 507 42.10 0.09 -7.74
CA GLY A 507 42.34 1.45 -7.25
C GLY A 507 42.15 1.66 -5.75
N ALA A 508 43.17 1.35 -4.94
CA ALA A 508 43.22 1.74 -3.53
C ALA A 508 43.64 3.22 -3.37
N PRO A 509 43.01 4.03 -2.51
CA PRO A 509 43.57 5.30 -2.07
C PRO A 509 44.35 5.18 -0.75
N ARG A 510 45.37 6.03 -0.66
CA ARG A 510 46.47 6.05 0.31
C ARG A 510 46.07 6.59 1.68
N HIS A 511 46.74 6.10 2.72
CA HIS A 511 46.76 6.66 4.08
C HIS A 511 47.21 8.12 4.13
N VAL A 512 46.52 8.93 4.94
CA VAL A 512 47.00 10.24 5.43
C VAL A 512 46.94 10.24 6.96
N LYS A 513 48.10 10.45 7.59
CA LYS A 513 48.28 10.79 9.02
C LYS A 513 48.19 12.31 9.18
N GLY A 514 47.68 12.80 10.32
CA GLY A 514 47.84 14.19 10.74
C GLY A 514 47.01 14.56 11.98
N ASP A 515 47.65 15.31 12.89
CA ASP A 515 47.33 15.55 14.30
C ASP A 515 46.16 16.50 14.64
N VAL A 516 45.80 16.48 15.93
CA VAL A 516 44.82 17.34 16.62
C VAL A 516 45.44 18.67 17.06
N HIS A 517 44.73 19.79 16.80
CA HIS A 517 44.44 20.92 17.71
C HIS A 517 44.10 22.20 16.92
N ASP A 518 42.89 22.77 17.10
CA ASP A 518 42.66 24.18 17.48
C ASP A 518 41.15 24.45 17.72
N ILE A 519 40.79 25.05 18.86
CA ILE A 519 39.41 25.32 19.27
C ILE A 519 39.15 26.82 19.03
N GLY A 520 38.36 27.13 17.99
CA GLY A 520 37.76 28.46 17.80
C GLY A 520 37.52 28.88 16.36
N LYS A 521 36.37 28.48 15.76
CA LYS A 521 35.56 29.23 14.77
C LYS A 521 34.35 28.40 14.28
N LYS A 522 33.24 29.09 14.01
CA LYS A 522 31.90 28.57 13.64
C LYS A 522 31.86 27.94 12.24
N HIS A 523 32.29 26.69 12.11
CA HIS A 523 32.14 25.85 10.90
C HIS A 523 31.81 24.40 11.32
N PRO A 524 31.28 23.54 10.42
CA PRO A 524 30.97 22.14 10.76
C PRO A 524 32.19 21.42 11.35
N GLN A 525 32.03 20.83 12.54
CA GLN A 525 33.15 20.27 13.31
C GLN A 525 33.22 18.76 13.10
N LEU A 526 34.43 18.25 12.83
CA LEU A 526 34.69 16.82 12.78
C LEU A 526 34.85 16.28 14.20
N CYS A 527 33.99 15.34 14.57
CA CYS A 527 34.03 14.64 15.85
C CYS A 527 34.56 13.22 15.62
N ARG A 528 35.66 12.88 16.29
CA ARG A 528 36.18 11.50 16.37
C ARG A 528 36.10 11.05 17.81
N ALA A 529 35.39 9.95 18.08
CA ALA A 529 35.26 9.40 19.41
C ALA A 529 36.19 8.17 19.56
N PRO A 530 37.23 8.21 20.42
CA PRO A 530 38.04 7.02 20.71
C PRO A 530 37.30 5.99 21.56
N HIS A 531 36.22 6.37 22.25
CA HIS A 531 35.46 5.50 23.16
C HIS A 531 33.96 5.81 23.14
N ALA A 532 33.27 5.46 22.03
CA ALA A 532 31.80 5.46 22.00
C ALA A 532 31.18 4.41 22.96
N ALA A 533 31.99 3.45 23.45
CA ALA A 533 31.61 2.38 24.38
C ALA A 533 30.88 2.85 25.64
N ALA A 534 31.25 4.00 26.21
CA ALA A 534 30.72 4.47 27.49
C ALA A 534 29.24 4.92 27.43
N TYR A 535 28.68 5.09 26.22
CA TYR A 535 27.30 5.54 25.98
C TYR A 535 26.42 4.46 25.34
N VAL A 536 26.96 3.25 25.13
CA VAL A 536 26.15 2.13 24.65
C VAL A 536 25.29 1.65 25.81
N GLY A 537 24.05 2.13 25.85
CA GLY A 537 22.98 1.36 26.48
C GLY A 537 22.79 0.09 25.64
N LEU A 538 23.57 -0.97 25.92
CA LEU A 538 23.48 -2.35 25.38
C LEU A 538 22.12 -3.03 25.67
N GLU A 539 21.14 -2.23 26.04
CA GLU A 539 20.16 -2.50 27.07
C GLU A 539 18.78 -2.69 26.44
N HIS A 540 18.45 -1.92 25.40
CA HIS A 540 17.09 -1.88 24.85
C HIS A 540 16.90 -2.67 23.54
N HIS A 541 17.98 -2.93 22.77
CA HIS A 541 17.86 -3.33 21.36
C HIS A 541 18.71 -4.54 20.92
N SER A 542 19.75 -4.90 21.68
CA SER A 542 20.54 -6.13 21.46
C SER A 542 19.63 -7.36 21.53
N PHE A 543 18.59 -7.31 22.36
CA PHE A 543 17.58 -8.36 22.50
C PHE A 543 16.60 -8.44 21.33
N GLN A 544 16.35 -7.34 20.59
CA GLN A 544 15.43 -7.33 19.46
C GLN A 544 16.04 -7.98 18.21
N ALA A 545 17.34 -7.80 17.98
CA ALA A 545 18.05 -8.50 16.89
C ALA A 545 18.15 -10.03 17.13
N TRP A 546 17.92 -10.48 18.37
CA TRP A 546 17.84 -11.90 18.77
C TRP A 546 16.42 -12.35 19.19
N GLU A 547 15.38 -11.56 18.89
CA GLU A 547 13.96 -11.88 19.17
C GLU A 547 13.60 -12.23 20.62
N LEU A 548 14.43 -11.81 21.59
CA LEU A 548 14.19 -12.08 23.01
C LEU A 548 13.03 -11.21 23.54
N ARG A 549 11.94 -11.85 23.98
CA ARG A 549 10.72 -11.18 24.46
C ARG A 549 10.94 -10.44 25.80
N GLY A 550 10.87 -9.12 25.80
CA GLY A 550 10.84 -8.28 27.02
C GLY A 550 11.24 -6.82 26.77
N LYS A 551 10.71 -5.87 27.55
CA LYS A 551 11.20 -4.48 27.60
C LYS A 551 12.27 -4.36 28.69
N TYR A 552 13.47 -3.93 28.32
CA TYR A 552 14.54 -3.55 29.22
C TYR A 552 14.80 -2.04 29.02
N PRO A 553 14.90 -1.18 30.06
CA PRO A 553 14.66 -1.47 31.46
C PRO A 553 13.18 -1.17 31.83
N ASN A 554 12.43 -2.17 32.29
CA ASN A 554 11.24 -1.92 33.10
C ASN A 554 11.64 -1.88 34.58
N ARG A 555 11.10 -0.92 35.34
CA ARG A 555 11.39 -0.62 36.77
C ARG A 555 11.83 -1.85 37.58
N GLY A 556 13.14 -1.96 37.84
CA GLY A 556 13.75 -3.02 38.64
C GLY A 556 14.73 -3.88 37.84
N TYR A 557 15.99 -3.47 37.81
CA TYR A 557 17.07 -4.25 37.22
C TYR A 557 17.31 -5.57 37.97
N PRO A 558 17.48 -6.74 37.29
CA PRO A 558 17.07 -7.07 35.92
C PRO A 558 15.92 -8.09 35.91
N GLY A 559 14.77 -7.70 35.37
CA GLY A 559 13.62 -8.60 35.19
C GLY A 559 13.82 -9.65 34.08
N ILE A 560 14.49 -9.30 32.97
CA ILE A 560 14.67 -10.22 31.83
C ILE A 560 15.71 -11.31 32.10
N PHE A 561 16.82 -11.00 32.77
CA PHE A 561 17.79 -12.02 33.21
C PHE A 561 17.21 -13.00 34.24
N LYS A 562 16.11 -12.61 34.89
CA LYS A 562 15.36 -13.42 35.83
C LYS A 562 14.15 -14.11 35.18
N ASP A 563 13.95 -13.95 33.87
CA ASP A 563 12.92 -14.67 33.15
C ASP A 563 13.25 -16.16 33.12
N ALA A 564 12.31 -17.00 33.54
CA ALA A 564 12.51 -18.45 33.67
C ALA A 564 12.72 -19.17 32.31
N THR A 565 12.40 -18.50 31.20
CA THR A 565 12.42 -19.06 29.85
C THR A 565 13.59 -18.53 29.04
N VAL A 566 13.87 -17.22 29.13
CA VAL A 566 14.87 -16.54 28.27
C VAL A 566 16.01 -15.87 29.03
N GLY A 567 15.99 -15.86 30.38
CA GLY A 567 16.92 -15.06 31.16
C GLY A 567 18.39 -15.49 31.08
N ALA A 568 18.65 -16.79 30.95
CA ALA A 568 20.01 -17.31 30.79
C ALA A 568 20.61 -16.92 29.42
N GLU A 569 19.85 -17.07 28.33
CA GLU A 569 20.28 -16.70 26.98
C GLU A 569 20.40 -15.18 26.82
N ALA A 570 19.47 -14.40 27.39
CA ALA A 570 19.57 -12.95 27.43
C ALA A 570 20.84 -12.49 28.17
N LYS A 571 21.18 -13.16 29.29
CA LYS A 571 22.42 -12.85 30.00
C LYS A 571 23.65 -13.22 29.18
N LYS A 572 23.65 -14.40 28.55
CA LYS A 572 24.74 -14.87 27.69
C LYS A 572 24.99 -13.93 26.51
N LEU A 573 23.94 -13.58 25.77
CA LEU A 573 24.03 -12.63 24.65
C LEU A 573 24.55 -11.26 25.11
N PHE A 574 24.08 -10.77 26.26
CA PHE A 574 24.57 -9.51 26.82
C PHE A 574 26.06 -9.59 27.15
N ASP A 575 26.50 -10.68 27.79
CA ASP A 575 27.90 -10.88 28.17
C ASP A 575 28.78 -11.00 26.90
N GLU A 576 28.34 -11.73 25.87
CA GLU A 576 29.05 -11.90 24.58
C GLU A 576 29.07 -10.61 23.74
N ALA A 577 27.96 -9.85 23.70
CA ALA A 577 27.88 -8.55 23.06
C ALA A 577 28.84 -7.55 23.73
N THR A 578 28.92 -7.59 25.06
CA THR A 578 29.84 -6.76 25.84
C THR A 578 31.29 -7.13 25.52
N GLU A 579 31.63 -8.42 25.53
CA GLU A 579 32.96 -8.90 25.18
C GLU A 579 33.35 -8.51 23.74
N MET A 580 32.44 -8.70 22.78
CA MET A 580 32.69 -8.33 21.38
C MET A 580 32.88 -6.83 21.22
N LEU A 581 32.08 -6.02 21.92
CA LEU A 581 32.21 -4.58 21.92
C LEU A 581 33.58 -4.16 22.49
N GLU A 582 34.00 -4.74 23.62
CA GLU A 582 35.32 -4.50 24.21
C GLU A 582 36.46 -4.88 23.25
N ARG A 583 36.35 -6.03 22.58
CA ARG A 583 37.31 -6.47 21.56
C ARG A 583 37.33 -5.55 20.36
N ALA A 584 36.17 -5.14 19.85
CA ALA A 584 36.05 -4.22 18.72
C ALA A 584 36.77 -2.90 18.96
N PHE A 585 36.74 -2.39 20.20
CA PHE A 585 37.51 -1.20 20.59
C PHE A 585 38.99 -1.49 20.84
N THR A 586 39.31 -2.54 21.58
CA THR A 586 40.70 -2.85 21.98
C THR A 586 41.56 -3.25 20.80
N GLU A 587 40.98 -3.98 19.85
CA GLU A 587 41.64 -4.44 18.63
C GLU A 587 41.46 -3.46 17.46
N GLY A 588 40.69 -2.38 17.63
CA GLY A 588 40.52 -1.32 16.63
C GLY A 588 39.73 -1.71 15.39
N TRP A 589 38.73 -2.60 15.52
CA TRP A 589 37.88 -3.03 14.40
C TRP A 589 36.93 -1.92 13.92
N LEU A 590 36.47 -1.08 14.84
CA LEU A 590 35.48 -0.05 14.58
C LEU A 590 36.06 1.35 14.79
N THR A 591 35.70 2.28 13.91
CA THR A 591 36.01 3.71 14.07
C THR A 591 34.74 4.54 13.95
N ALA A 592 34.51 5.44 14.91
CA ALA A 592 33.39 6.37 14.88
C ALA A 592 33.83 7.71 14.29
N ALA A 593 33.09 8.22 13.30
CA ALA A 593 33.27 9.58 12.78
C ALA A 593 31.93 10.27 12.62
N GLY A 594 31.87 11.54 13.00
CA GLY A 594 30.67 12.34 12.89
C GLY A 594 30.99 13.78 12.58
N VAL A 595 30.01 14.48 12.05
CA VAL A 595 30.06 15.92 11.79
C VAL A 595 28.83 16.57 12.38
N VAL A 596 29.03 17.74 12.98
CA VAL A 596 27.97 18.59 13.52
C VAL A 596 28.09 20.00 12.98
N GLY A 597 26.96 20.63 12.69
CA GLY A 597 26.89 22.01 12.22
C GLY A 597 25.77 22.79 12.92
N MET A 598 25.99 24.10 13.09
CA MET A 598 24.98 25.06 13.51
C MET A 598 25.00 26.19 12.50
N PHE A 599 23.86 26.49 11.93
CA PHE A 599 23.76 27.41 10.81
C PHE A 599 22.78 28.53 11.17
N PRO A 600 23.14 29.81 10.99
CA PRO A 600 22.18 30.89 11.10
C PRO A 600 21.00 30.61 10.18
N ALA A 601 19.78 30.77 10.69
CA ALA A 601 18.58 30.37 9.98
C ALA A 601 17.39 31.26 10.30
N ASN A 602 16.47 31.38 9.34
CA ASN A 602 15.17 32.01 9.54
C ASN A 602 14.10 31.25 8.76
N SER A 603 12.88 31.16 9.30
CA SER A 603 11.76 30.57 8.57
C SER A 603 11.17 31.56 7.55
N ASP A 604 10.80 31.04 6.40
CA ASP A 604 10.17 31.75 5.28
C ASP A 604 8.95 30.92 4.84
N GLY A 605 7.80 31.22 5.45
CA GLY A 605 6.62 30.38 5.35
C GLY A 605 6.86 29.00 5.97
N ASP A 606 6.68 27.95 5.16
CA ASP A 606 6.88 26.58 5.61
C ASP A 606 8.34 26.10 5.52
N ASP A 607 9.23 26.90 4.93
CA ASP A 607 10.63 26.51 4.71
C ASP A 607 11.58 27.18 5.72
N ILE A 608 12.80 26.65 5.81
CA ILE A 608 13.88 27.22 6.62
C ILE A 608 15.01 27.66 5.68
N LEU A 609 15.30 28.96 5.68
CA LEU A 609 16.46 29.53 5.00
C LEU A 609 17.70 29.31 5.85
N VAL A 610 18.75 28.75 5.25
CA VAL A 610 20.01 28.48 5.93
C VAL A 610 21.10 29.37 5.35
N PHE A 611 21.78 30.11 6.23
CA PHE A 611 22.80 31.10 5.85
C PHE A 611 24.21 30.60 6.21
N PRO A 612 25.23 30.97 5.43
CA PRO A 612 26.61 30.57 5.73
C PRO A 612 27.18 31.32 6.94
N ASP A 613 26.73 32.56 7.17
CA ASP A 613 27.11 33.39 8.31
C ASP A 613 26.07 34.50 8.57
N GLU A 614 26.27 35.27 9.65
CA GLU A 614 25.41 36.38 10.04
C GLU A 614 25.39 37.53 9.04
N ALA A 615 26.50 37.78 8.32
CA ALA A 615 26.57 38.86 7.34
C ALA A 615 25.74 38.52 6.10
N ALA A 616 25.79 37.26 5.65
CA ALA A 616 24.95 36.74 4.58
C ALA A 616 23.47 36.75 4.98
N ARG A 617 23.14 36.46 6.25
CA ARG A 617 21.79 36.59 6.79
C ARG A 617 21.28 38.03 6.77
N GLU A 618 22.10 38.99 7.20
CA GLU A 618 21.78 40.42 7.14
C GLU A 618 21.62 40.93 5.69
N ALA A 619 22.33 40.33 4.73
CA ALA A 619 22.18 40.60 3.30
C ALA A 619 21.03 39.84 2.62
N GLY A 620 20.34 38.93 3.33
CA GLY A 620 19.29 38.07 2.76
C GLY A 620 19.80 37.00 1.78
N ALA A 621 21.10 36.67 1.81
CA ALA A 621 21.74 35.73 0.89
C ALA A 621 21.82 34.31 1.49
N ALA A 622 20.73 33.55 1.42
CA ALA A 622 20.68 32.16 1.88
C ALA A 622 21.60 31.25 1.03
N ALA A 623 22.32 30.33 1.69
CA ALA A 623 23.17 29.33 1.03
C ALA A 623 22.38 28.10 0.56
N ASP A 624 21.36 27.72 1.33
CA ASP A 624 20.46 26.61 1.02
C ASP A 624 19.10 26.84 1.70
N ARG A 625 18.13 26.01 1.35
CA ARG A 625 16.77 26.00 1.87
C ARG A 625 16.42 24.58 2.28
N LEU A 626 15.91 24.40 3.50
CA LEU A 626 15.28 23.15 3.94
C LEU A 626 13.77 23.29 3.74
N CYS A 627 13.20 22.39 2.95
CA CYS A 627 11.79 22.45 2.56
C CYS A 627 10.93 21.76 3.62
N GLY A 628 9.99 22.49 4.22
CA GLY A 628 9.11 21.95 5.25
C GLY A 628 7.75 21.52 4.71
N LEU A 629 7.14 20.56 5.38
CA LEU A 629 5.76 20.14 5.17
C LEU A 629 4.92 20.51 6.38
N ARG A 630 3.74 21.09 6.15
CA ARG A 630 2.82 21.52 7.21
C ARG A 630 1.65 20.56 7.30
N GLN A 631 1.25 20.20 8.52
CA GLN A 631 0.04 19.42 8.76
C GLN A 631 -1.19 20.11 8.13
N GLN A 632 -2.02 19.36 7.41
CA GLN A 632 -3.26 19.88 6.82
C GLN A 632 -4.50 19.04 7.18
N ALA A 633 -4.31 17.86 7.75
CA ALA A 633 -5.42 16.98 8.15
C ALA A 633 -6.21 17.56 9.33
N GLU A 634 -7.53 17.69 9.20
CA GLU A 634 -8.42 18.21 10.25
C GLU A 634 -8.20 17.50 11.60
N LYS A 635 -8.07 18.29 12.66
CA LYS A 635 -7.94 17.81 14.05
C LYS A 635 -9.23 18.09 14.81
N GLU A 636 -9.61 17.17 15.70
CA GLU A 636 -10.70 17.39 16.68
C GLU A 636 -10.29 18.36 17.80
N THR A 637 -9.00 18.67 17.91
CA THR A 637 -8.44 19.61 18.90
C THR A 637 -8.18 20.98 18.27
N GLU A 638 -8.17 22.03 19.08
CA GLU A 638 -7.79 23.40 18.64
C GLU A 638 -6.26 23.57 18.50
N ASP A 639 -5.50 22.48 18.45
CA ASP A 639 -4.04 22.53 18.33
C ASP A 639 -3.62 23.06 16.96
N PRO A 640 -2.57 23.89 16.88
CA PRO A 640 -2.10 24.43 15.61
C PRO A 640 -1.59 23.33 14.66
N TYR A 641 -1.66 23.60 13.36
CA TYR A 641 -1.03 22.81 12.32
C TYR A 641 0.46 23.10 12.26
N LEU A 642 1.27 22.09 12.62
CA LEU A 642 2.71 22.27 12.80
C LEU A 642 3.49 22.05 11.50
N CYS A 643 4.56 22.82 11.36
CA CYS A 643 5.66 22.61 10.43
C CYS A 643 6.99 22.74 11.18
N GLN A 644 8.08 22.13 10.70
CA GLN A 644 9.40 22.25 11.34
C GLN A 644 9.93 23.70 11.33
N SER A 645 9.55 24.49 10.33
CA SER A 645 9.87 25.91 10.24
C SER A 645 9.29 26.75 11.38
N ASP A 646 8.21 26.27 12.04
CA ASP A 646 7.62 26.96 13.20
C ASP A 646 8.57 26.98 14.41
N PHE A 647 9.59 26.11 14.43
CA PHE A 647 10.62 26.05 15.47
C PHE A 647 11.84 26.92 15.17
N VAL A 648 11.79 27.74 14.12
CA VAL A 648 12.84 28.69 13.72
C VAL A 648 12.23 30.07 13.57
N ALA A 649 12.88 31.11 14.08
CA ALA A 649 12.34 32.45 14.04
C ALA A 649 12.13 32.97 12.60
N PRO A 650 10.99 33.62 12.30
CA PRO A 650 10.67 34.02 10.93
C PRO A 650 11.54 35.17 10.43
N VAL A 651 11.70 35.24 9.10
CA VAL A 651 12.34 36.37 8.43
C VAL A 651 11.62 37.66 8.83
N GLY A 652 12.40 38.69 9.18
CA GLY A 652 11.87 39.98 9.65
C GLY A 652 11.53 40.05 11.15
N SER A 653 11.61 38.95 11.90
CA SER A 653 11.43 38.97 13.37
C SER A 653 12.54 39.72 14.13
N GLY A 654 13.70 39.90 13.50
CA GLY A 654 14.90 40.47 14.14
C GLY A 654 15.64 39.51 15.05
N VAL A 655 15.14 38.28 15.25
CA VAL A 655 15.78 37.25 16.08
C VAL A 655 16.93 36.59 15.32
N LYS A 656 18.08 36.44 16.00
CA LYS A 656 19.28 35.77 15.46
C LYS A 656 19.23 34.26 15.73
N ASP A 657 18.35 33.56 15.03
CA ASP A 657 18.08 32.14 15.25
C ASP A 657 18.97 31.22 14.39
N HIS A 658 19.04 29.94 14.75
CA HIS A 658 19.89 28.94 14.14
C HIS A 658 19.17 27.58 14.04
N VAL A 659 19.51 26.82 12.99
CA VAL A 659 19.17 25.39 12.89
C VAL A 659 20.44 24.57 13.01
N GLY A 660 20.38 23.48 13.76
CA GLY A 660 21.48 22.53 13.88
C GLY A 660 21.32 21.33 12.97
N GLY A 661 22.39 20.60 12.78
CA GLY A 661 22.35 19.30 12.13
C GLY A 661 23.57 18.47 12.48
N PHE A 662 23.44 17.15 12.37
CA PHE A 662 24.57 16.25 12.48
C PHE A 662 24.42 15.02 11.57
N ALA A 663 25.56 14.38 11.29
CA ALA A 663 25.64 13.07 10.68
C ALA A 663 26.76 12.28 11.36
N VAL A 664 26.48 11.04 11.77
CA VAL A 664 27.42 10.15 12.45
C VAL A 664 27.46 8.80 11.76
N ALA A 665 28.59 8.12 11.79
CA ALA A 665 28.76 6.80 11.23
C ALA A 665 29.78 5.96 12.00
N ILE A 666 29.60 4.65 11.94
CA ILE A 666 30.54 3.64 12.45
C ILE A 666 31.14 2.90 11.26
N PHE A 667 32.45 3.03 11.10
CA PHE A 667 33.24 2.45 10.01
C PHE A 667 33.99 1.19 10.48
N GLY A 668 34.32 0.31 9.53
CA GLY A 668 35.18 -0.85 9.76
C GLY A 668 34.44 -2.14 10.07
N ALA A 669 33.15 -2.06 10.37
CA ALA A 669 32.30 -3.21 10.60
C ALA A 669 32.26 -4.13 9.38
N GLU A 670 32.23 -3.59 8.15
CA GLU A 670 32.16 -4.38 6.92
C GLU A 670 33.42 -5.21 6.70
N ALA A 671 34.60 -4.60 6.85
CA ALA A 671 35.88 -5.30 6.68
C ALA A 671 36.01 -6.45 7.69
N LYS A 672 35.66 -6.21 8.95
CA LYS A 672 35.70 -7.26 9.97
C LYS A 672 34.61 -8.31 9.78
N CYS A 673 33.44 -7.92 9.29
CA CYS A 673 32.39 -8.85 8.88
C CYS A 673 32.82 -9.77 7.72
N GLU A 674 33.64 -9.28 6.78
CA GLU A 674 34.22 -10.09 5.71
C GLU A 674 35.21 -11.13 6.25
N GLU A 675 36.03 -10.76 7.24
CA GLU A 675 36.90 -11.72 7.94
C GLU A 675 36.08 -12.81 8.66
N PHE A 676 35.07 -12.41 9.45
CA PHE A 676 34.18 -13.38 10.11
C PHE A 676 33.44 -14.27 9.10
N LEU A 677 33.04 -13.73 7.95
CA LEU A 677 32.42 -14.52 6.89
C LEU A 677 33.40 -15.54 6.29
N ALA A 678 34.66 -15.16 6.09
CA ALA A 678 35.70 -16.06 5.59
C ALA A 678 36.02 -17.19 6.58
N ASP A 679 35.92 -16.91 7.88
CA ASP A 679 36.10 -17.89 8.96
C ASP A 679 34.83 -18.69 9.28
N HIS A 680 33.73 -18.48 8.53
CA HIS A 680 32.41 -19.07 8.78
C HIS A 680 31.82 -18.74 10.17
N ASP A 681 32.20 -17.60 10.76
CA ASP A 681 31.70 -17.05 12.04
C ASP A 681 30.57 -16.03 11.81
N ASP A 682 29.44 -16.52 11.33
CA ASP A 682 28.25 -15.68 11.09
C ASP A 682 27.69 -15.03 12.36
N TYR A 683 27.91 -15.66 13.53
CA TYR A 683 27.45 -15.12 14.81
C TYR A 683 28.16 -13.81 15.13
N SER A 684 29.50 -13.82 15.10
CA SER A 684 30.29 -12.61 15.35
C SER A 684 30.06 -11.55 14.30
N ARG A 685 29.82 -11.96 13.04
CA ARG A 685 29.45 -11.04 11.96
C ARG A 685 28.16 -10.27 12.26
N ILE A 686 27.09 -10.98 12.61
CA ILE A 686 25.78 -10.36 12.90
C ILE A 686 25.85 -9.54 14.18
N LEU A 687 26.54 -10.05 15.21
CA LEU A 687 26.75 -9.34 16.47
C LEU A 687 27.51 -8.04 16.26
N LEU A 688 28.60 -8.06 15.49
CA LEU A 688 29.34 -6.85 15.17
C LEU A 688 28.50 -5.85 14.36
N GLN A 689 27.72 -6.32 13.38
CA GLN A 689 26.86 -5.45 12.57
C GLN A 689 25.76 -4.79 13.41
N ALA A 690 25.08 -5.56 14.26
CA ALA A 690 24.08 -5.03 15.19
C ALA A 690 24.72 -4.03 16.18
N LEU A 691 25.89 -4.36 16.72
CA LEU A 691 26.64 -3.46 17.60
C LEU A 691 27.03 -2.16 16.87
N ALA A 692 27.44 -2.22 15.60
CA ALA A 692 27.77 -1.03 14.80
C ALA A 692 26.55 -0.12 14.60
N ASP A 693 25.38 -0.67 14.27
CA ASP A 693 24.14 0.10 14.14
C ASP A 693 23.72 0.75 15.47
N ARG A 694 23.85 0.01 16.58
CA ARG A 694 23.55 0.56 17.92
C ARG A 694 24.56 1.62 18.34
N LEU A 695 25.84 1.43 18.00
CA LEU A 695 26.88 2.42 18.22
C LEU A 695 26.62 3.70 17.43
N ALA A 696 26.08 3.61 16.21
CA ALA A 696 25.72 4.79 15.42
C ALA A 696 24.60 5.60 16.11
N GLU A 697 23.56 4.94 16.63
CA GLU A 697 22.48 5.59 17.39
C GLU A 697 22.97 6.16 18.74
N ALA A 698 23.81 5.41 19.46
CA ALA A 698 24.41 5.89 20.72
C ALA A 698 25.32 7.09 20.47
N PHE A 699 26.07 7.09 19.38
CA PHE A 699 26.90 8.22 18.98
C PHE A 699 26.05 9.41 18.54
N ALA A 700 24.93 9.19 17.85
CA ALA A 700 23.97 10.26 17.53
C ALA A 700 23.41 10.91 18.81
N GLU A 701 23.02 10.12 19.80
CA GLU A 701 22.50 10.63 21.08
C GLU A 701 23.59 11.37 21.87
N LYS A 702 24.82 10.82 21.93
CA LYS A 702 25.94 11.48 22.59
C LYS A 702 26.30 12.80 21.91
N LEU A 703 26.38 12.80 20.58
CA LEU A 703 26.67 14.01 19.83
C LEU A 703 25.57 15.06 20.02
N HIS A 704 24.31 14.63 20.05
CA HIS A 704 23.20 15.52 20.36
C HIS A 704 23.31 16.08 21.79
N GLN A 705 23.59 15.24 22.80
CA GLN A 705 23.84 15.69 24.17
C GLN A 705 24.97 16.72 24.25
N ASP A 706 26.07 16.49 23.53
CA ASP A 706 27.20 17.43 23.44
C ASP A 706 26.80 18.73 22.75
N MET A 707 25.93 18.67 21.74
CA MET A 707 25.33 19.88 21.16
C MET A 707 24.57 20.66 22.22
N ARG A 708 23.70 20.00 23.00
CA ARG A 708 22.87 20.68 24.01
C ARG A 708 23.70 21.32 25.11
N ARG A 709 24.72 20.61 25.61
CA ARG A 709 25.47 21.02 26.80
C ARG A 709 26.66 21.92 26.49
N GLU A 710 27.37 21.63 25.39
CA GLU A 710 28.70 22.18 25.15
C GLU A 710 28.80 22.91 23.80
N THR A 711 28.52 22.23 22.68
CA THR A 711 28.82 22.74 21.33
C THR A 711 27.89 23.88 20.92
N TRP A 712 26.58 23.70 21.15
CA TRP A 712 25.58 24.77 21.00
C TRP A 712 25.26 25.38 22.36
N GLY A 713 25.19 24.57 23.42
CA GLY A 713 25.08 25.04 24.79
C GLY A 713 23.71 25.66 25.11
N TYR A 714 22.64 25.20 24.47
CA TYR A 714 21.28 25.67 24.76
C TYR A 714 20.65 25.03 26.01
N ALA A 715 21.27 23.96 26.55
CA ALA A 715 20.92 23.33 27.83
C ALA A 715 22.20 22.94 28.62
N PRO A 716 23.03 23.92 29.04
CA PRO A 716 24.34 23.65 29.66
C PRO A 716 24.25 23.04 31.06
N ALA A 717 23.12 23.24 31.74
CA ALA A 717 22.84 22.70 33.08
C ALA A 717 22.08 21.36 33.03
N GLU A 718 21.94 20.73 31.86
CA GLU A 718 21.27 19.43 31.72
C GLU A 718 22.00 18.35 32.53
N ASP A 719 21.25 17.68 33.42
CA ASP A 719 21.67 16.54 34.22
C ASP A 719 20.63 15.42 34.12
N LEU A 720 20.51 14.86 32.91
CA LEU A 720 19.55 13.80 32.60
C LEU A 720 20.18 12.42 32.73
N SER A 721 19.42 11.49 33.30
CA SER A 721 19.78 10.08 33.27
C SER A 721 19.59 9.49 31.86
N PRO A 722 20.27 8.38 31.50
CA PRO A 722 20.01 7.66 30.25
C PRO A 722 18.53 7.32 30.04
N ASP A 723 17.82 6.98 31.12
CA ASP A 723 16.38 6.70 31.13
C ASP A 723 15.50 7.93 30.79
N ASP A 724 15.99 9.13 31.09
CA ASP A 724 15.31 10.38 30.73
C ASP A 724 15.60 10.77 29.28
N LEU A 725 16.82 10.51 28.79
CA LEU A 725 17.20 10.68 27.39
C LEU A 725 16.37 9.78 26.47
N LEU A 726 16.18 8.51 26.83
CA LEU A 726 15.34 7.55 26.08
C LEU A 726 13.85 7.96 26.04
N LYS A 727 13.38 8.70 27.04
CA LYS A 727 12.03 9.27 27.08
C LYS A 727 11.96 10.64 26.42
N CYS A 728 13.03 11.06 25.73
CA CYS A 728 13.16 12.35 25.07
C CYS A 728 12.81 13.53 26.00
N LYS A 729 13.21 13.48 27.28
CA LYS A 729 12.96 14.56 28.25
C LYS A 729 13.94 15.74 28.13
N TYR A 730 14.86 15.68 27.18
CA TYR A 730 15.77 16.79 26.88
C TYR A 730 15.03 17.95 26.21
N GLN A 731 15.60 19.15 26.31
CA GLN A 731 15.11 20.30 25.56
C GLN A 731 15.41 20.13 24.07
N GLY A 732 14.48 20.53 23.21
CA GLY A 732 14.64 20.47 21.76
C GLY A 732 14.29 19.11 21.16
N ILE A 733 14.34 19.04 19.83
CA ILE A 733 14.10 17.80 19.07
C ILE A 733 15.16 17.59 18.00
N ARG A 734 15.31 16.34 17.54
CA ARG A 734 16.25 15.97 16.48
C ARG A 734 15.63 15.14 15.34
N PRO A 735 14.66 15.68 14.57
CA PRO A 735 14.00 14.93 13.51
C PRO A 735 14.96 14.59 12.37
N ALA A 736 14.80 13.39 11.80
CA ALA A 736 15.57 12.93 10.65
C ALA A 736 14.70 12.90 9.39
N PRO A 737 15.23 13.27 8.21
CA PRO A 737 14.53 13.07 6.94
C PRO A 737 14.17 11.59 6.71
N GLY A 738 12.92 11.32 6.35
CA GLY A 738 12.32 9.99 6.26
C GLY A 738 11.47 9.54 7.46
N TYR A 739 11.28 10.42 8.46
CA TYR A 739 10.47 10.14 9.65
C TYR A 739 9.17 10.97 9.63
N PRO A 740 8.16 10.67 10.47
CA PRO A 740 6.85 11.32 10.40
C PRO A 740 6.86 12.86 10.39
N THR A 741 7.85 13.49 11.04
CA THR A 741 8.01 14.97 11.09
C THR A 741 8.63 15.57 9.81
N GLN A 742 9.31 14.75 9.00
CA GLN A 742 9.83 15.09 7.67
C GLN A 742 9.86 13.81 6.82
N PRO A 743 8.72 13.38 6.24
CA PRO A 743 8.63 12.09 5.53
C PRO A 743 9.43 12.07 4.23
N ASP A 744 9.82 13.23 3.69
CA ASP A 744 10.63 13.32 2.49
C ASP A 744 12.10 12.95 2.77
N HIS A 745 12.54 11.82 2.23
CA HIS A 745 13.92 11.37 2.34
C HIS A 745 14.91 12.25 1.55
N THR A 746 14.45 13.01 0.56
CA THR A 746 15.34 13.78 -0.33
C THR A 746 16.03 14.94 0.41
N GLU A 747 15.40 15.49 1.44
CA GLU A 747 15.95 16.55 2.31
C GLU A 747 17.24 16.14 3.03
N LYS A 748 17.52 14.83 3.13
CA LYS A 748 18.80 14.31 3.63
C LYS A 748 19.98 14.84 2.80
N ARG A 749 19.81 15.03 1.49
CA ARG A 749 20.86 15.55 0.59
C ARG A 749 21.26 16.97 0.97
N THR A 750 20.27 17.83 1.23
CA THR A 750 20.49 19.22 1.66
C THR A 750 21.21 19.25 3.00
N LEU A 751 20.75 18.47 3.99
CA LEU A 751 21.42 18.35 5.29
C LEU A 751 22.88 17.90 5.14
N TRP A 752 23.15 16.89 4.33
CA TRP A 752 24.50 16.35 4.15
C TRP A 752 25.44 17.31 3.42
N LYS A 753 24.92 18.04 2.43
CA LYS A 753 25.64 19.11 1.73
C LYS A 753 26.01 20.22 2.70
N LEU A 754 25.06 20.69 3.52
CA LEU A 754 25.29 21.70 4.55
C LEU A 754 26.37 21.28 5.54
N LEU A 755 26.38 20.02 5.95
CA LEU A 755 27.36 19.48 6.89
C LEU A 755 28.72 19.18 6.25
N GLY A 756 28.78 18.98 4.92
CA GLY A 756 29.94 18.40 4.26
C GLY A 756 30.23 16.98 4.75
N ALA A 757 29.20 16.15 4.89
CA ALA A 757 29.28 14.84 5.55
C ALA A 757 30.29 13.87 4.89
N GLU A 758 30.37 13.87 3.56
CA GLU A 758 31.33 13.04 2.83
C GLU A 758 32.77 13.53 3.02
N GLU A 759 33.04 14.82 2.79
CA GLU A 759 34.38 15.40 2.89
C GLU A 759 34.93 15.35 4.32
N ARG A 760 34.07 15.60 5.33
CA ARG A 760 34.50 15.73 6.72
C ARG A 760 34.45 14.42 7.49
N ALA A 761 33.36 13.67 7.36
CA ALA A 761 33.11 12.46 8.15
C ALA A 761 33.25 11.16 7.34
N GLY A 762 33.49 11.23 6.02
CA GLY A 762 33.64 10.06 5.16
C GLY A 762 32.33 9.33 4.84
N ILE A 763 31.17 9.95 5.15
CA ILE A 763 29.85 9.33 4.98
C ILE A 763 29.37 9.60 3.55
N GLN A 764 29.32 8.57 2.72
CA GLN A 764 28.99 8.71 1.29
C GLN A 764 27.50 8.50 1.02
N ALA A 765 26.95 9.29 0.10
CA ALA A 765 25.58 9.14 -0.38
C ALA A 765 25.55 8.30 -1.67
N ASP A 766 24.81 7.20 -1.68
CA ASP A 766 24.55 6.42 -2.90
C ASP A 766 23.51 7.15 -3.79
N ARG A 767 23.35 6.73 -5.05
CA ARG A 767 22.37 7.28 -6.02
C ARG A 767 20.92 7.05 -5.58
N VAL A 768 20.71 6.06 -4.71
CA VAL A 768 19.51 5.80 -3.88
C VAL A 768 19.86 6.31 -2.48
N PRO A 769 18.95 6.82 -1.62
CA PRO A 769 19.29 7.34 -0.27
C PRO A 769 19.78 6.26 0.73
N ARG A 770 20.72 5.42 0.32
CA ARG A 770 21.57 4.55 1.11
C ARG A 770 22.87 5.28 1.42
N HIS A 771 23.44 4.96 2.57
CA HIS A 771 24.67 5.56 3.06
C HIS A 771 25.74 4.47 3.23
N VAL A 772 27.00 4.86 3.01
CA VAL A 772 28.16 4.02 3.27
C VAL A 772 28.99 4.71 4.36
N PRO A 773 29.24 4.05 5.50
CA PRO A 773 28.82 2.69 5.88
C PRO A 773 27.32 2.62 6.21
N PRO A 774 26.67 1.44 6.23
CA PRO A 774 25.25 1.28 6.59
C PRO A 774 24.91 1.71 8.02
N ALA A 775 25.88 1.66 8.93
CA ALA A 775 25.72 2.12 10.30
C ALA A 775 25.91 3.64 10.38
N ALA A 776 24.96 4.42 9.84
CA ALA A 776 24.98 5.89 9.95
C ALA A 776 23.61 6.49 10.32
N VAL A 777 23.66 7.62 11.03
CA VAL A 777 22.48 8.36 11.50
C VAL A 777 22.70 9.84 11.23
N SER A 778 21.65 10.54 10.80
CA SER A 778 21.70 12.00 10.60
C SER A 778 20.38 12.65 10.98
N ALA A 779 20.42 13.83 11.55
CA ALA A 779 19.23 14.58 11.95
C ALA A 779 19.44 16.09 11.85
N LEU A 780 18.34 16.82 11.66
CA LEU A 780 18.24 18.24 11.98
C LEU A 780 18.05 18.40 13.49
N VAL A 781 18.43 19.54 14.06
CA VAL A 781 18.30 19.83 15.49
C VAL A 781 17.63 21.19 15.67
N PHE A 782 16.56 21.21 16.45
CA PHE A 782 15.83 22.41 16.86
C PHE A 782 15.97 22.59 18.37
N ALA A 783 16.53 23.73 18.79
CA ALA A 783 16.87 24.01 20.19
C ALA A 783 15.71 24.60 21.01
N ASP A 784 14.65 25.04 20.35
CA ASP A 784 13.52 25.71 20.99
C ASP A 784 12.82 24.79 22.02
N PRO A 785 12.56 25.24 23.25
CA PRO A 785 11.87 24.44 24.27
C PRO A 785 10.43 24.04 23.90
N GLY A 786 9.78 24.77 22.99
CA GLY A 786 8.46 24.46 22.45
C GLY A 786 8.49 23.54 21.24
N SER A 787 9.67 23.15 20.74
CA SER A 787 9.78 22.19 19.66
C SER A 787 9.33 20.79 20.08
N GLN A 788 8.59 20.13 19.21
CA GLN A 788 7.97 18.83 19.49
C GLN A 788 7.93 17.94 18.25
N TYR A 789 8.02 16.63 18.44
CA TYR A 789 7.79 15.67 17.37
C TYR A 789 6.31 15.66 16.98
N PHE A 790 6.05 15.65 15.68
CA PHE A 790 4.70 15.53 15.11
C PHE A 790 4.74 14.67 13.84
N ALA A 791 3.58 14.18 13.42
CA ALA A 791 3.42 13.50 12.13
C ALA A 791 2.74 14.44 11.13
N VAL A 792 3.36 14.65 9.96
CA VAL A 792 2.81 15.54 8.91
C VAL A 792 1.44 15.07 8.43
N GLY A 793 1.25 13.75 8.25
CA GLY A 793 -0.01 13.18 7.76
C GLY A 793 -0.23 13.44 6.27
N ASN A 794 -1.50 13.46 5.85
CA ASN A 794 -1.87 13.79 4.48
C ASN A 794 -1.73 15.31 4.25
N ILE A 795 -1.23 15.68 3.08
CA ILE A 795 -1.11 17.06 2.60
C ILE A 795 -2.05 17.28 1.41
N ASP A 796 -2.59 18.48 1.29
CA ASP A 796 -3.52 18.89 0.26
C ASP A 796 -2.81 19.23 -1.06
N ARG A 797 -3.61 19.27 -2.14
CA ARG A 797 -3.11 19.49 -3.50
C ARG A 797 -2.37 20.82 -3.70
N ASP A 798 -2.66 21.82 -2.90
CA ASP A 798 -1.99 23.11 -2.93
C ASP A 798 -0.54 23.00 -2.41
N GLN A 799 -0.34 22.38 -1.25
CA GLN A 799 0.98 22.13 -0.69
C GLN A 799 1.77 21.15 -1.56
N VAL A 800 1.16 20.11 -2.12
CA VAL A 800 1.84 19.23 -3.09
C VAL A 800 2.37 20.02 -4.29
N LYS A 801 1.58 20.95 -4.84
CA LYS A 801 2.00 21.78 -5.98
C LYS A 801 3.08 22.78 -5.61
N ASP A 802 2.96 23.40 -4.44
CA ASP A 802 3.95 24.36 -3.94
C ASP A 802 5.28 23.66 -3.64
N TYR A 803 5.23 22.50 -2.99
CA TYR A 803 6.39 21.68 -2.66
C TYR A 803 7.08 21.09 -3.92
N ALA A 804 6.30 20.78 -4.97
CA ALA A 804 6.83 20.34 -6.27
C ALA A 804 7.26 21.50 -7.20
N ALA A 805 7.11 22.76 -6.80
CA ALA A 805 7.38 23.90 -7.67
C ALA A 805 8.89 24.03 -7.97
N PRO A 806 9.29 24.41 -9.21
CA PRO A 806 10.69 24.58 -9.60
C PRO A 806 11.47 25.60 -8.75
N ALA A 807 10.77 26.53 -8.08
CA ALA A 807 11.38 27.50 -7.19
C ALA A 807 11.96 26.88 -5.91
N ARG A 808 11.54 25.66 -5.56
CA ARG A 808 12.07 24.81 -4.47
C ARG A 808 12.97 23.68 -4.99
N ASP A 809 13.16 23.59 -6.31
CA ASP A 809 13.85 22.49 -6.99
C ASP A 809 15.35 22.74 -7.09
N VAL A 810 16.12 22.15 -6.17
CA VAL A 810 17.57 21.99 -6.32
C VAL A 810 17.86 20.72 -7.12
N GLY A 811 17.46 20.73 -8.39
CA GLY A 811 17.98 19.84 -9.43
C GLY A 811 17.30 18.47 -9.57
N ILE A 812 16.13 18.45 -10.19
CA ILE A 812 15.61 17.27 -10.90
C ILE A 812 15.37 17.65 -12.37
N GLY A 813 16.05 16.94 -13.28
CA GLY A 813 15.77 17.01 -14.72
C GLY A 813 14.30 16.66 -15.01
N PRO A 814 13.75 17.05 -16.16
CA PRO A 814 12.31 17.13 -16.38
C PRO A 814 11.59 15.83 -16.03
N ALA A 815 10.76 15.90 -14.97
CA ALA A 815 9.85 14.84 -14.59
C ALA A 815 8.78 14.68 -15.69
N SER A 816 8.82 13.54 -16.37
CA SER A 816 7.76 13.10 -17.27
C SER A 816 6.52 12.72 -16.46
N GLY A 817 5.51 13.59 -16.52
CA GLY A 817 4.06 13.32 -16.44
C GLY A 817 3.57 12.25 -15.46
N ILE A 818 3.02 12.73 -14.33
CA ILE A 818 1.98 12.04 -13.54
C ILE A 818 0.67 12.05 -14.33
#